data_AF-A0A972VBQ0-F1
#
_entry.id   AF-A0A972VBQ0-F1
#
_cell.length_a   1.000
_cell.length_b   1.000
_cell.length_c   1.000
_cell.angle_alpha   90.00
_cell.angle_beta   90.00
_cell.angle_gamma   90.00
#
_symmetry.space_group_name_H-M   'P 1'
#
loop_
_entity.id
_entity.type
_entity.pdbx_description
1 polymer ?
#
loop_
_entity_poly.entity_id
_entity_poly.type
_entity_poly.pdbx_seq_one_letter_code
_entity_poly.pdbx_strand_id
1 'polypeptide(L)'
;MRHKWTLFTVLALSASFVCGQAMAARDAGQQALSVDVMSDMPVLENGRVKPFDTFARNVLLQLSGRRRYQNQSAASWLAELLYAPQRAAADRVFLINDPQVAIALGLMPQKKRRYSFAEIRKNQDKLTHLYQSASSVNTQERGAVENEILRIFNNFMAYRMLSVTFAFAIPHPDFSISDPVVAELLGLPKDIKQFSFLDILLKADRCEEILTGLTEKGVDQSSDKEKVILALAGHLFNWGSQHVDMPLVVIPSAQRIEGLWHSHWAAIDQEFNSETIRSEVIHWRDAAMAYRRDDQAGFDAAILAIKQSLAVRETPVIKRQRSLMALELFYNRAHLFFWAVTGYVLALLGFFLSFIGWRKALYRLSLGLLILGAVPHGAALASRIIIMNRPPVSSLYETFIFVSLIAVAIGIFIEVIHKQWLGIVVGSIGGMALLSIAGRYSADGDTMGMLVAVLNSNFWLLTHVLTITSGYAVCCVAGLLGHVYLIQCLTRPGDAAGLKKTHQILLGTLGLGLVLTFLGTNLGGIWADQSWGRFWGWDPKENGALMIVLWLAILLHAKAGRMIGPKGLAVGSVLGAMVVMWAWFGVNLLSIGLHAYGATSGAAYGLATYYVLELFFMGLVLCFILKRERALSPAL
;
A
#
# COMPACT_ATOMS: atom_id res chain seq x y z
N MET A 1 -31.24 27.47 21.32
CA MET A 1 -30.24 28.06 20.40
C MET A 1 -28.80 27.54 20.58
N ARG A 2 -28.44 26.86 21.68
CA ARG A 2 -27.08 26.30 21.89
C ARG A 2 -26.73 25.03 21.07
N HIS A 3 -27.71 24.30 20.54
CA HIS A 3 -27.48 23.07 19.75
C HIS A 3 -27.15 23.28 18.25
N LYS A 4 -27.22 24.52 17.74
CA LYS A 4 -26.94 24.82 16.32
C LYS A 4 -25.45 25.03 16.02
N TRP A 5 -24.65 25.34 17.06
CA TRP A 5 -23.23 25.66 16.90
C TRP A 5 -22.33 24.42 16.90
N THR A 6 -22.71 23.35 17.59
CA THR A 6 -21.94 22.09 17.63
C THR A 6 -21.95 21.32 16.31
N LEU A 7 -23.03 21.42 15.53
CA LEU A 7 -23.10 20.80 14.19
C LEU A 7 -22.21 21.55 13.18
N PHE A 8 -22.06 22.87 13.35
CA PHE A 8 -21.29 23.73 12.46
C PHE A 8 -19.77 23.59 12.68
N THR A 9 -19.32 23.37 13.92
CA THR A 9 -17.90 23.12 14.23
C THR A 9 -17.41 21.76 13.74
N VAL A 10 -18.25 20.71 13.75
CA VAL A 10 -17.90 19.39 13.21
C VAL A 10 -17.83 19.41 11.67
N LEU A 11 -18.66 20.22 11.01
CA LEU A 11 -18.67 20.42 9.56
C LEU A 11 -17.53 21.32 9.06
N ALA A 12 -17.12 22.32 9.85
CA ALA A 12 -15.98 23.19 9.52
C ALA A 12 -14.65 22.44 9.62
N LEU A 13 -14.48 21.57 10.62
CA LEU A 13 -13.26 20.77 10.79
C LEU A 13 -13.05 19.71 9.69
N SER A 14 -14.13 19.23 9.07
CA SER A 14 -14.07 18.28 7.95
C SER A 14 -13.77 18.95 6.61
N ALA A 15 -14.23 20.20 6.40
CA ALA A 15 -13.92 20.97 5.19
C ALA A 15 -12.48 21.53 5.17
N SER A 16 -11.93 21.93 6.32
CA SER A 16 -10.54 22.44 6.41
C SER A 16 -9.48 21.36 6.17
N PHE A 17 -9.80 20.08 6.41
CA PHE A 17 -8.90 18.96 6.11
C PHE A 17 -8.81 18.65 4.61
N VAL A 18 -9.87 18.94 3.85
CA VAL A 18 -9.94 18.70 2.39
C VAL A 18 -9.27 19.82 1.58
N CYS A 19 -9.36 21.09 2.03
CA CYS A 19 -8.68 22.20 1.35
C CYS A 19 -7.18 22.29 1.64
N GLY A 20 -6.70 21.74 2.76
CA GLY A 20 -5.28 21.81 3.15
C GLY A 20 -4.30 21.01 2.29
N GLN A 21 -4.79 20.18 1.34
CA GLN A 21 -3.93 19.39 0.45
C GLN A 21 -3.77 19.97 -0.96
N ALA A 22 -4.48 21.06 -1.28
CA ALA A 22 -4.54 21.58 -2.66
C ALA A 22 -3.66 22.82 -2.93
N MET A 23 -3.01 23.42 -1.92
CA MET A 23 -2.19 24.62 -2.13
C MET A 23 -0.87 24.54 -1.36
N ALA A 24 0.14 23.96 -1.99
CA ALA A 24 1.54 24.17 -1.66
C ALA A 24 2.37 24.01 -2.94
N ALA A 25 2.31 25.02 -3.79
CA ALA A 25 3.22 25.17 -4.93
C ALA A 25 3.81 26.58 -4.86
N ARG A 26 4.99 26.69 -4.22
CA ARG A 26 6.09 27.61 -4.53
C ARG A 26 7.12 27.54 -3.40
N ASP A 27 8.30 27.07 -3.75
CA ASP A 27 9.54 27.85 -3.64
C ASP A 27 10.55 27.25 -4.63
N ALA A 28 11.05 28.10 -5.51
CA ALA A 28 11.92 27.75 -6.61
C ALA A 28 13.37 27.73 -6.12
N GLY A 29 13.85 26.56 -5.70
CA GLY A 29 15.25 26.18 -5.78
C GLY A 29 15.40 25.24 -6.98
N GLN A 30 16.45 25.42 -7.79
CA GLN A 30 16.80 24.68 -9.02
C GLN A 30 15.90 23.47 -9.33
N GLN A 31 15.06 23.60 -10.35
CA GLN A 31 14.23 22.50 -10.82
C GLN A 31 15.12 21.31 -11.17
N ALA A 32 15.03 20.25 -10.39
CA ALA A 32 15.61 18.96 -10.72
C ALA A 32 15.14 18.53 -12.12
N LEU A 33 16.00 17.83 -12.86
CA LEU A 33 15.68 17.25 -14.17
C LEU A 33 14.32 16.55 -14.14
N SER A 34 13.56 16.71 -15.23
CA SER A 34 12.35 15.94 -15.42
C SER A 34 12.69 14.47 -15.61
N VAL A 35 11.94 13.60 -14.94
CA VAL A 35 12.09 12.15 -15.04
C VAL A 35 10.83 11.48 -15.60
N ASP A 36 9.94 12.26 -16.21
CA ASP A 36 8.68 11.76 -16.77
C ASP A 36 8.92 10.69 -17.84
N VAL A 37 10.03 10.80 -18.59
CA VAL A 37 10.46 9.82 -19.60
C VAL A 37 10.67 8.41 -19.03
N MET A 38 10.99 8.30 -17.73
CA MET A 38 11.22 7.03 -17.04
C MET A 38 9.98 6.51 -16.30
N SER A 39 8.91 7.31 -16.18
CA SER A 39 7.78 7.01 -15.29
C SER A 39 7.06 5.69 -15.60
N ASP A 40 7.05 5.27 -16.87
CA ASP A 40 6.46 4.04 -17.40
C ASP A 40 7.48 2.91 -17.60
N MET A 41 8.74 3.08 -17.18
CA MET A 41 9.73 2.01 -17.26
C MET A 41 9.31 0.82 -16.38
N PRO A 42 9.39 -0.40 -16.90
CA PRO A 42 9.03 -1.59 -16.15
C PRO A 42 10.06 -1.90 -15.06
N VAL A 43 9.56 -2.16 -13.86
CA VAL A 43 10.34 -2.63 -12.71
C VAL A 43 9.75 -3.95 -12.24
N LEU A 44 10.57 -5.00 -12.13
CA LEU A 44 10.16 -6.27 -11.54
C LEU A 44 10.40 -6.21 -10.02
N GLU A 45 9.35 -6.37 -9.22
CA GLU A 45 9.48 -6.45 -7.76
C GLU A 45 8.56 -7.56 -7.24
N ASN A 46 9.14 -8.50 -6.48
CA ASN A 46 8.43 -9.65 -5.90
C ASN A 46 7.61 -10.45 -6.94
N GLY A 47 8.15 -10.62 -8.15
CA GLY A 47 7.48 -11.36 -9.24
C GLY A 47 6.39 -10.59 -10.00
N ARG A 48 6.17 -9.30 -9.69
CA ARG A 48 5.23 -8.42 -10.41
C ARG A 48 5.98 -7.31 -11.14
N VAL A 49 5.70 -7.14 -12.43
CA VAL A 49 6.15 -5.99 -13.21
C VAL A 49 5.22 -4.79 -12.94
N LYS A 50 5.78 -3.65 -12.57
CA LYS A 50 5.06 -2.41 -12.26
C LYS A 50 5.81 -1.19 -12.83
N PRO A 51 5.14 -0.05 -13.07
CA PRO A 51 5.83 1.13 -13.57
C PRO A 51 6.78 1.70 -12.51
N PHE A 52 7.87 2.33 -12.95
CA PHE A 52 8.83 3.01 -12.09
C PHE A 52 8.17 4.03 -11.15
N ASP A 53 7.14 4.75 -11.60
CA ASP A 53 6.36 5.66 -10.74
C ASP A 53 5.75 4.93 -9.54
N THR A 54 5.15 3.75 -9.73
CA THR A 54 4.62 2.95 -8.61
C THR A 54 5.75 2.52 -7.68
N PHE A 55 6.83 1.97 -8.24
CA PHE A 55 7.98 1.52 -7.45
C PHE A 55 8.52 2.66 -6.58
N ALA A 56 8.72 3.84 -7.17
CA ALA A 56 9.18 5.04 -6.47
C ALA A 56 8.23 5.48 -5.36
N ARG A 57 6.91 5.47 -5.61
CA ARG A 57 5.89 5.78 -4.59
C ARG A 57 5.94 4.80 -3.42
N ASN A 58 6.14 3.52 -3.69
CA ASN A 58 6.22 2.49 -2.66
C ASN A 58 7.50 2.62 -1.82
N VAL A 59 8.66 2.83 -2.45
CA VAL A 59 9.93 3.07 -1.76
C VAL A 59 9.85 4.30 -0.86
N LEU A 60 9.35 5.43 -1.39
CA LEU A 60 9.24 6.65 -0.59
C LEU A 60 8.22 6.50 0.55
N LEU A 61 7.13 5.76 0.32
CA LEU A 61 6.14 5.46 1.36
C LEU A 61 6.76 4.61 2.48
N GLN A 62 7.49 3.55 2.11
CA GLN A 62 8.19 2.67 3.05
C GLN A 62 9.19 3.44 3.92
N LEU A 63 9.93 4.39 3.34
CA LEU A 63 10.93 5.18 4.06
C LEU A 63 10.28 6.26 4.93
N SER A 64 9.37 7.05 4.35
CA SER A 64 8.93 8.35 4.88
C SER A 64 7.50 8.41 5.39
N GLY A 65 6.70 7.37 5.14
CA GLY A 65 5.26 7.36 5.34
C GLY A 65 4.51 8.35 4.43
N ARG A 66 5.12 8.78 3.32
CA ARG A 66 4.54 9.72 2.35
C ARG A 66 4.79 9.27 0.92
N ARG A 67 3.92 9.70 0.01
CA ARG A 67 4.05 9.43 -1.44
C ARG A 67 4.64 10.60 -2.24
N ARG A 68 5.07 11.65 -1.55
CA ARG A 68 5.75 12.84 -2.10
C ARG A 68 6.74 13.38 -1.08
N TYR A 69 7.85 13.93 -1.57
CA TYR A 69 8.87 14.56 -0.75
C TYR A 69 8.93 16.04 -1.11
N GLN A 70 8.63 16.90 -0.14
CA GLN A 70 8.47 18.35 -0.36
C GLN A 70 7.53 18.63 -1.56
N ASN A 71 8.01 19.36 -2.58
CA ASN A 71 7.27 19.66 -3.81
C ASN A 71 7.58 18.69 -4.96
N GLN A 72 8.43 17.68 -4.73
CA GLN A 72 8.85 16.73 -5.75
C GLN A 72 7.96 15.46 -5.76
N SER A 73 7.86 14.85 -6.95
CA SER A 73 7.25 13.53 -7.09
C SER A 73 8.14 12.45 -6.44
N ALA A 74 7.56 11.29 -6.10
CA ALA A 74 8.35 10.17 -5.61
C ALA A 74 9.36 9.67 -6.66
N ALA A 75 8.99 9.69 -7.95
CA ALA A 75 9.86 9.32 -9.06
C ALA A 75 11.06 10.28 -9.17
N SER A 76 10.84 11.59 -9.06
CA SER A 76 11.90 12.60 -9.07
C SER A 76 12.87 12.41 -7.90
N TRP A 77 12.34 12.22 -6.70
CA TRP A 77 13.15 11.97 -5.51
C TRP A 77 13.95 10.65 -5.62
N LEU A 78 13.33 9.57 -6.10
CA LEU A 78 14.03 8.29 -6.28
C LEU A 78 15.11 8.41 -7.36
N ALA A 79 14.84 9.12 -8.45
CA ALA A 79 15.86 9.37 -9.47
C ALA A 79 17.04 10.16 -8.91
N GLU A 80 16.80 11.17 -8.06
CA GLU A 80 17.87 11.89 -7.37
C GLU A 80 18.68 10.95 -6.46
N LEU A 81 18.03 10.05 -5.72
CA LEU A 81 18.71 9.00 -4.94
C LEU A 81 19.57 8.09 -5.81
N LEU A 82 19.05 7.61 -6.94
CA LEU A 82 19.74 6.68 -7.82
C LEU A 82 20.93 7.34 -8.54
N TYR A 83 20.68 8.49 -9.17
CA TYR A 83 21.64 9.14 -10.06
C TYR A 83 22.56 10.12 -9.35
N ALA A 84 22.09 10.79 -8.29
CA ALA A 84 22.84 11.80 -7.55
C ALA A 84 22.71 11.59 -6.02
N PRO A 85 23.10 10.41 -5.48
CA PRO A 85 22.86 10.04 -4.08
C PRO A 85 23.44 11.02 -3.05
N GLN A 86 24.49 11.76 -3.40
CA GLN A 86 25.07 12.81 -2.55
C GLN A 86 24.10 13.98 -2.31
N ARG A 87 23.28 14.34 -3.32
CA ARG A 87 22.26 15.39 -3.21
C ARG A 87 21.10 14.90 -2.30
N ALA A 88 20.66 13.66 -2.48
CA ALA A 88 19.61 13.04 -1.68
C ALA A 88 20.01 12.67 -0.24
N ALA A 89 21.31 12.53 0.08
CA ALA A 89 21.78 12.05 1.38
C ALA A 89 21.33 12.92 2.58
N ALA A 90 21.08 14.21 2.34
CA ALA A 90 20.58 15.15 3.34
C ALA A 90 19.04 15.12 3.50
N ASP A 91 18.34 14.41 2.62
CA ASP A 91 16.88 14.38 2.63
C ASP A 91 16.34 13.65 3.84
N ARG A 92 15.46 14.34 4.58
CA ARG A 92 14.83 13.78 5.79
C ARG A 92 13.66 12.89 5.44
N VAL A 93 13.96 11.71 4.90
CA VAL A 93 12.98 10.71 4.47
C VAL A 93 12.83 9.54 5.44
N PHE A 94 13.71 9.33 6.40
CA PHE A 94 13.59 8.21 7.34
C PHE A 94 12.64 8.53 8.48
N LEU A 95 11.45 7.91 8.48
CA LEU A 95 10.48 8.02 9.57
C LEU A 95 10.89 7.13 10.75
N ILE A 96 11.09 7.73 11.93
CA ILE A 96 11.29 7.03 13.22
C ILE A 96 10.17 7.46 14.16
N ASN A 97 9.21 6.58 14.44
CA ASN A 97 7.98 6.90 15.16
C ASN A 97 8.21 7.10 16.65
N ASP A 98 9.07 6.28 17.26
CA ASP A 98 9.42 6.35 18.67
C ASP A 98 10.63 7.27 18.92
N PRO A 99 10.47 8.34 19.71
CA PRO A 99 11.58 9.21 20.11
C PRO A 99 12.71 8.48 20.84
N GLN A 100 12.42 7.43 21.61
CA GLN A 100 13.42 6.64 22.33
C GLN A 100 14.33 5.87 21.37
N VAL A 101 13.78 5.33 20.28
CA VAL A 101 14.57 4.68 19.23
C VAL A 101 15.52 5.69 18.57
N ALA A 102 15.05 6.92 18.31
CA ALA A 102 15.92 7.97 17.80
C ALA A 102 17.07 8.31 18.77
N ILE A 103 16.79 8.43 20.06
CA ILE A 103 17.82 8.68 21.10
C ILE A 103 18.81 7.51 21.17
N ALA A 104 18.33 6.26 21.15
CA ALA A 104 19.16 5.06 21.17
C ALA A 104 20.11 5.00 19.96
N LEU A 105 19.65 5.48 18.79
CA LEU A 105 20.47 5.63 17.59
C LEU A 105 21.44 6.82 17.65
N GLY A 106 21.44 7.61 18.73
CA GLY A 106 22.27 8.81 18.86
C GLY A 106 21.76 10.01 18.05
N LEU A 107 20.45 10.07 17.78
CA LEU A 107 19.81 11.15 17.04
C LEU A 107 19.01 12.05 17.99
N MET A 108 18.94 13.35 17.69
CA MET A 108 18.09 14.29 18.43
C MET A 108 16.63 14.20 17.96
N PRO A 109 15.66 13.89 18.85
CA PRO A 109 14.25 13.78 18.50
C PRO A 109 13.71 14.99 17.72
N GLN A 110 13.24 14.74 16.50
CA GLN A 110 12.64 15.78 15.64
C GLN A 110 11.12 15.83 15.79
N LYS A 111 10.53 17.03 15.78
CA LYS A 111 9.06 17.23 15.82
C LYS A 111 8.33 16.49 14.68
N LYS A 112 8.91 16.49 13.47
CA LYS A 112 8.37 15.79 12.29
C LYS A 112 8.79 14.31 12.20
N ARG A 113 9.56 13.81 13.18
CA ARG A 113 10.00 12.41 13.30
C ARG A 113 10.74 11.86 12.07
N ARG A 114 11.41 12.73 11.32
CA ARG A 114 12.09 12.39 10.07
C ARG A 114 13.55 12.80 10.11
N TYR A 115 14.41 11.90 9.65
CA TYR A 115 15.86 11.98 9.69
C TYR A 115 16.43 11.68 8.30
N SER A 116 17.65 12.13 8.04
CA SER A 116 18.34 11.87 6.79
C SER A 116 19.21 10.63 6.84
N PHE A 117 19.52 10.10 5.66
CA PHE A 117 20.48 9.00 5.53
C PHE A 117 21.84 9.40 6.12
N ALA A 118 22.29 10.64 5.87
CA ALA A 118 23.54 11.15 6.41
C ALA A 118 23.55 11.23 7.94
N GLU A 119 22.43 11.55 8.58
CA GLU A 119 22.29 11.56 10.04
C GLU A 119 22.40 10.14 10.62
N ILE A 120 21.70 9.16 10.03
CA ILE A 120 21.71 7.77 10.49
C ILE A 120 23.06 7.10 10.23
N ARG A 121 23.66 7.34 9.06
CA ARG A 121 24.95 6.74 8.64
C ARG A 121 26.07 7.04 9.64
N LYS A 122 26.08 8.23 10.26
CA LYS A 122 27.06 8.58 11.31
C LYS A 122 27.02 7.65 12.53
N ASN A 123 25.89 6.98 12.76
CA ASN A 123 25.67 6.05 13.87
C ASN A 123 25.32 4.63 13.37
N GLN A 124 25.78 4.22 12.18
CA GLN A 124 25.42 2.93 11.57
C GLN A 124 25.80 1.72 12.44
N ASP A 125 26.89 1.81 13.21
CA ASP A 125 27.34 0.71 14.08
C ASP A 125 26.34 0.49 15.22
N LYS A 126 25.80 1.58 15.78
CA LYS A 126 24.71 1.51 16.77
C LYS A 126 23.45 0.91 16.18
N LEU A 127 23.09 1.32 14.96
CA LEU A 127 21.93 0.75 14.26
C LEU A 127 22.10 -0.76 14.04
N THR A 128 23.31 -1.20 13.69
CA THR A 128 23.63 -2.63 13.50
C THR A 128 23.55 -3.40 14.81
N HIS A 129 24.09 -2.86 15.91
CA HIS A 129 24.00 -3.48 17.23
C HIS A 129 22.55 -3.58 17.72
N LEU A 130 21.76 -2.52 17.57
CA LEU A 130 20.33 -2.53 17.90
C LEU A 130 19.56 -3.55 17.05
N TYR A 131 19.87 -3.64 15.76
CA TYR A 131 19.29 -4.63 14.86
C TYR A 131 19.59 -6.05 15.33
N GLN A 132 20.84 -6.36 15.67
CA GLN A 132 21.22 -7.69 16.19
C GLN A 132 20.40 -8.04 17.44
N SER A 133 20.33 -7.13 18.40
CA SER A 133 19.53 -7.30 19.62
C SER A 133 18.04 -7.48 19.35
N ALA A 134 17.44 -6.71 18.43
CA ALA A 134 16.03 -6.81 18.09
C ALA A 134 15.71 -8.10 17.30
N SER A 135 16.64 -8.53 16.44
CA SER A 135 16.50 -9.73 15.61
C SER A 135 16.55 -11.03 16.42
N SER A 136 17.30 -11.04 17.53
CA SER A 136 17.39 -12.19 18.44
C SER A 136 16.13 -12.41 19.28
N VAL A 137 15.23 -11.41 19.38
CA VAL A 137 13.94 -11.59 20.05
C VAL A 137 13.02 -12.42 19.16
N ASN A 138 12.35 -13.40 19.76
CA ASN A 138 11.38 -14.23 19.07
C ASN A 138 10.28 -13.36 18.45
N THR A 139 9.92 -13.61 17.19
CA THR A 139 8.93 -12.84 16.44
C THR A 139 7.61 -12.61 17.19
N GLN A 140 7.15 -13.58 17.98
CA GLN A 140 5.91 -13.47 18.77
C GLN A 140 6.03 -12.58 20.01
N GLU A 141 7.26 -12.35 20.50
CA GLU A 141 7.56 -11.57 21.70
C GLU A 141 8.04 -10.14 21.36
N ARG A 142 8.25 -9.83 20.08
CA ARG A 142 8.72 -8.51 19.65
C ARG A 142 7.69 -7.43 19.96
N GLY A 143 8.11 -6.42 20.71
CA GLY A 143 7.35 -5.21 20.96
C GLY A 143 7.38 -4.23 19.78
N ALA A 144 6.81 -3.05 20.00
CA ALA A 144 6.80 -1.98 19.00
C ALA A 144 8.22 -1.44 18.70
N VAL A 145 9.09 -1.42 19.72
CA VAL A 145 10.46 -0.91 19.64
C VAL A 145 11.33 -1.82 18.77
N GLU A 146 11.32 -3.13 19.03
CA GLU A 146 12.09 -4.11 18.27
C GLU A 146 11.67 -4.11 16.80
N ASN A 147 10.36 -4.12 16.53
CA ASN A 147 9.83 -4.07 15.17
C ASN A 147 10.19 -2.76 14.45
N GLU A 148 10.22 -1.63 15.16
CA GLU A 148 10.66 -0.36 14.59
C GLU A 148 12.16 -0.37 14.25
N ILE A 149 13.02 -0.91 15.12
CA ILE A 149 14.47 -1.03 14.86
C ILE A 149 14.71 -1.87 13.60
N LEU A 150 14.07 -3.04 13.50
CA LEU A 150 14.17 -3.91 12.32
C LEU A 150 13.74 -3.18 11.05
N ARG A 151 12.63 -2.45 11.10
CA ARG A 151 12.13 -1.65 9.97
C ARG A 151 13.13 -0.56 9.56
N ILE A 152 13.71 0.17 10.52
CA ILE A 152 14.70 1.22 10.24
C ILE A 152 15.95 0.63 9.60
N PHE A 153 16.45 -0.49 10.11
CA PHE A 153 17.62 -1.17 9.53
C PHE A 153 17.35 -1.62 8.09
N ASN A 154 16.24 -2.31 7.83
CA ASN A 154 15.86 -2.76 6.49
C ASN A 154 15.71 -1.57 5.52
N ASN A 155 15.09 -0.49 5.97
CA ASN A 155 14.96 0.75 5.21
C ASN A 155 16.33 1.41 4.92
N PHE A 156 17.24 1.39 5.88
CA PHE A 156 18.59 1.94 5.74
C PHE A 156 19.39 1.14 4.71
N MET A 157 19.29 -0.19 4.75
CA MET A 157 19.93 -1.09 3.79
C MET A 157 19.35 -0.91 2.38
N ALA A 158 18.02 -0.85 2.25
CA ALA A 158 17.36 -0.61 0.96
C ALA A 158 17.78 0.73 0.34
N TYR A 159 17.81 1.80 1.13
CA TYR A 159 18.31 3.12 0.68
C TYR A 159 19.78 3.03 0.25
N ARG A 160 20.64 2.36 1.04
CA ARG A 160 22.06 2.21 0.72
C ARG A 160 22.25 1.48 -0.61
N MET A 161 21.55 0.37 -0.82
CA MET A 161 21.61 -0.40 -2.07
C MET A 161 21.13 0.42 -3.27
N LEU A 162 20.00 1.14 -3.14
CA LEU A 162 19.53 2.05 -4.17
C LEU A 162 20.58 3.13 -4.49
N SER A 163 21.22 3.71 -3.48
CA SER A 163 22.23 4.78 -3.67
C SER A 163 23.48 4.35 -4.45
N VAL A 164 23.78 3.05 -4.53
CA VAL A 164 24.93 2.50 -5.27
C VAL A 164 24.52 1.78 -6.56
N THR A 165 23.26 1.91 -6.98
CA THR A 165 22.74 1.25 -8.19
C THR A 165 23.58 1.58 -9.43
N PHE A 166 23.99 2.84 -9.58
CA PHE A 166 24.81 3.30 -10.70
C PHE A 166 26.28 3.53 -10.32
N ALA A 167 26.78 2.91 -9.24
CA ALA A 167 28.18 3.07 -8.85
C ALA A 167 29.16 2.56 -9.94
N PHE A 168 28.74 1.63 -10.80
CA PHE A 168 29.54 1.16 -11.94
C PHE A 168 29.88 2.27 -12.96
N ALA A 169 29.07 3.32 -13.00
CA ALA A 169 29.16 4.42 -13.97
C ALA A 169 30.04 5.59 -13.50
N ILE A 170 30.51 5.56 -12.24
CA ILE A 170 31.18 6.70 -11.60
C ILE A 170 32.68 6.42 -11.53
N PRO A 171 33.54 7.38 -11.93
CA PRO A 171 34.98 7.27 -11.70
C PRO A 171 35.32 7.04 -10.22
N HIS A 172 36.20 6.06 -9.94
CA HIS A 172 36.56 5.68 -8.57
C HIS A 172 38.09 5.49 -8.41
N PRO A 173 38.68 5.81 -7.23
CA PRO A 173 40.11 5.62 -6.98
C PRO A 173 40.64 4.20 -7.23
N ASP A 174 39.83 3.18 -6.98
CA ASP A 174 40.17 1.77 -7.23
C ASP A 174 40.48 1.50 -8.72
N PHE A 175 39.97 2.32 -9.64
CA PHE A 175 40.20 2.21 -11.08
C PHE A 175 41.11 3.34 -11.59
N SER A 176 42.01 3.84 -10.74
CA SER A 176 42.97 4.86 -11.14
C SER A 176 44.14 4.26 -11.91
N ILE A 177 44.50 4.90 -13.02
CA ILE A 177 45.65 4.52 -13.85
C ILE A 177 46.57 5.74 -13.92
N SER A 178 47.71 5.64 -13.24
CA SER A 178 48.69 6.72 -13.18
C SER A 178 49.73 6.64 -14.31
N ASP A 179 50.00 5.44 -14.83
CA ASP A 179 50.94 5.22 -15.93
C ASP A 179 50.24 5.37 -17.30
N PRO A 180 50.61 6.39 -18.11
CA PRO A 180 50.04 6.59 -19.44
C PRO A 180 50.25 5.41 -20.38
N VAL A 181 51.29 4.61 -20.16
CA VAL A 181 51.55 3.40 -20.96
C VAL A 181 50.51 2.32 -20.67
N VAL A 182 50.09 2.18 -19.41
CA VAL A 182 49.01 1.24 -19.05
C VAL A 182 47.68 1.69 -19.64
N ALA A 183 47.38 3.00 -19.60
CA ALA A 183 46.19 3.55 -20.24
C ALA A 183 46.19 3.27 -21.76
N GLU A 184 47.33 3.46 -22.42
CA GLU A 184 47.51 3.16 -23.85
C GLU A 184 47.33 1.67 -24.16
N LEU A 185 47.90 0.78 -23.35
CA LEU A 185 47.78 -0.67 -23.52
C LEU A 185 46.33 -1.15 -23.46
N LEU A 186 45.50 -0.50 -22.64
CA LEU A 186 44.07 -0.77 -22.49
C LEU A 186 43.20 0.04 -23.46
N GLY A 187 43.79 0.90 -24.30
CA GLY A 187 43.06 1.76 -25.23
C GLY A 187 42.15 2.78 -24.52
N LEU A 188 42.62 3.31 -23.38
CA LEU A 188 41.98 4.36 -22.59
C LEU A 188 42.67 5.72 -22.81
N PRO A 189 41.95 6.85 -22.68
CA PRO A 189 42.53 8.18 -22.79
C PRO A 189 43.68 8.43 -21.80
N LYS A 190 44.81 8.95 -22.29
CA LYS A 190 46.04 9.17 -21.48
C LYS A 190 45.93 10.36 -20.51
N ASP A 191 45.01 11.28 -20.78
CA ASP A 191 44.75 12.49 -20.00
C ASP A 191 43.81 12.25 -18.81
N ILE A 192 43.09 11.13 -18.81
CA ILE A 192 42.18 10.72 -17.73
C ILE A 192 42.92 9.77 -16.78
N LYS A 193 42.90 10.09 -15.48
CA LYS A 193 43.57 9.29 -14.43
C LYS A 193 42.65 8.42 -13.61
N GLN A 194 41.35 8.71 -13.60
CA GLN A 194 40.34 7.97 -12.85
C GLN A 194 39.24 7.50 -13.79
N PHE A 195 39.04 6.19 -13.83
CA PHE A 195 38.04 5.54 -14.66
C PHE A 195 36.91 4.98 -13.79
N SER A 196 35.77 4.69 -14.39
CA SER A 196 34.70 3.96 -13.73
C SER A 196 34.93 2.45 -13.82
N PHE A 197 34.23 1.67 -13.00
CA PHE A 197 34.19 0.22 -13.13
C PHE A 197 33.84 -0.20 -14.56
N LEU A 198 32.83 0.44 -15.17
CA LEU A 198 32.37 0.08 -16.52
C LEU A 198 33.40 0.44 -17.60
N ASP A 199 34.16 1.53 -17.44
CA ASP A 199 35.22 1.88 -18.39
C ASP A 199 36.32 0.82 -18.42
N ILE A 200 36.69 0.28 -17.26
CA ILE A 200 37.67 -0.82 -17.17
C ILE A 200 37.05 -2.14 -17.65
N LEU A 201 35.80 -2.44 -17.28
CA LEU A 201 35.11 -3.66 -17.71
C LEU A 201 34.96 -3.74 -19.23
N LEU A 202 34.70 -2.61 -19.91
CA LEU A 202 34.65 -2.58 -21.38
C LEU A 202 36.00 -2.90 -22.05
N LYS A 203 37.09 -2.95 -21.27
CA LYS A 203 38.43 -3.36 -21.70
C LYS A 203 38.84 -4.74 -21.15
N ALA A 204 37.90 -5.50 -20.57
CA ALA A 204 38.18 -6.79 -19.92
C ALA A 204 38.91 -7.78 -20.84
N ASP A 205 38.49 -7.94 -22.10
CA ASP A 205 39.15 -8.84 -23.07
C ASP A 205 40.63 -8.50 -23.24
N ARG A 206 40.97 -7.20 -23.24
CA ARG A 206 42.35 -6.72 -23.36
C ARG A 206 43.14 -6.96 -22.07
N CYS A 207 42.50 -6.80 -20.92
CA CYS A 207 43.09 -7.19 -19.64
C CYS A 207 43.39 -8.69 -19.60
N GLU A 208 42.46 -9.53 -20.02
CA GLU A 208 42.61 -10.99 -20.05
C GLU A 208 43.74 -11.45 -20.98
N GLU A 209 43.83 -10.86 -22.18
CA GLU A 209 44.92 -11.14 -23.12
C GLU A 209 46.30 -10.86 -22.50
N ILE A 210 46.44 -9.74 -21.78
CA ILE A 210 47.70 -9.35 -21.13
C ILE A 210 47.98 -10.25 -19.92
N LEU A 211 46.96 -10.59 -19.13
CA LEU A 211 47.10 -11.41 -17.93
C LEU A 211 47.35 -12.89 -18.25
N THR A 212 46.89 -13.40 -19.40
CA THR A 212 47.15 -14.79 -19.80
C THR A 212 48.65 -15.07 -19.91
N GLY A 213 49.43 -14.11 -20.43
CA GLY A 213 50.89 -14.20 -20.51
C GLY A 213 51.62 -14.15 -19.16
N LEU A 214 50.97 -13.70 -18.08
CA LEU A 214 51.49 -13.75 -16.71
C LEU A 214 51.32 -15.12 -16.07
N THR A 215 50.18 -15.77 -16.30
CA THR A 215 49.89 -17.11 -15.77
C THR A 215 50.95 -18.12 -16.20
N GLU A 216 51.55 -17.92 -17.36
CA GLU A 216 52.63 -18.76 -17.90
C GLU A 216 54.02 -18.47 -17.29
N LYS A 217 54.28 -17.24 -16.81
CA LYS A 217 55.59 -16.79 -16.29
C LYS A 217 55.68 -16.71 -14.76
N GLY A 218 54.53 -16.68 -14.07
CA GLY A 218 54.42 -16.55 -12.62
C GLY A 218 54.47 -15.09 -12.12
N VAL A 219 53.79 -14.82 -10.99
CA VAL A 219 53.60 -13.46 -10.44
C VAL A 219 54.94 -12.79 -10.05
N ASP A 220 55.93 -13.56 -9.65
CA ASP A 220 57.25 -13.03 -9.25
C ASP A 220 58.06 -12.46 -10.43
N GLN A 221 57.73 -12.85 -11.67
CA GLN A 221 58.35 -12.34 -12.90
C GLN A 221 57.50 -11.25 -13.59
N SER A 222 56.43 -10.79 -12.94
CA SER A 222 55.51 -9.81 -13.50
C SER A 222 56.12 -8.40 -13.55
N SER A 223 55.94 -7.73 -14.69
CA SER A 223 56.25 -6.31 -14.85
C SER A 223 55.32 -5.43 -14.01
N ASP A 224 55.75 -4.22 -13.68
CA ASP A 224 54.91 -3.30 -12.88
C ASP A 224 53.58 -2.94 -13.59
N LYS A 225 53.56 -2.97 -14.92
CA LYS A 225 52.35 -2.74 -15.73
C LYS A 225 51.35 -3.89 -15.59
N GLU A 226 51.86 -5.12 -15.61
CA GLU A 226 51.07 -6.35 -15.42
C GLU A 226 50.47 -6.41 -14.01
N LYS A 227 51.22 -5.98 -12.98
CA LYS A 227 50.71 -5.86 -11.60
C LYS A 227 49.55 -4.86 -11.49
N VAL A 228 49.63 -3.72 -12.20
CA VAL A 228 48.53 -2.74 -12.24
C VAL A 228 47.28 -3.35 -12.88
N ILE A 229 47.42 -4.05 -14.00
CA ILE A 229 46.29 -4.71 -14.67
C ILE A 229 45.70 -5.82 -13.79
N LEU A 230 46.54 -6.59 -13.10
CA LEU A 230 46.09 -7.62 -12.14
C LEU A 230 45.31 -7.00 -10.97
N ALA A 231 45.75 -5.86 -10.45
CA ALA A 231 45.03 -5.13 -9.40
C ALA A 231 43.67 -4.62 -9.91
N LEU A 232 43.61 -4.07 -11.13
CA LEU A 232 42.35 -3.66 -11.75
C LEU A 232 41.37 -4.84 -11.92
N ALA A 233 41.86 -6.00 -12.35
CA ALA A 233 41.05 -7.21 -12.44
C ALA A 233 40.53 -7.68 -11.07
N GLY A 234 41.38 -7.63 -10.03
CA GLY A 234 40.98 -7.90 -8.65
C GLY A 234 39.90 -6.94 -8.14
N HIS A 235 40.02 -5.64 -8.46
CA HIS A 235 39.00 -4.64 -8.13
C HIS A 235 37.69 -4.87 -8.88
N LEU A 236 37.73 -5.21 -10.17
CA LEU A 236 36.53 -5.60 -10.93
C LEU A 236 35.81 -6.78 -10.27
N PHE A 237 36.54 -7.84 -9.92
CA PHE A 237 35.96 -9.01 -9.26
C PHE A 237 35.33 -8.66 -7.89
N ASN A 238 36.04 -7.88 -7.07
CA ASN A 238 35.54 -7.46 -5.76
C ASN A 238 34.29 -6.58 -5.88
N TRP A 239 34.27 -5.64 -6.82
CA TRP A 239 33.10 -4.78 -7.04
C TRP A 239 31.91 -5.58 -7.58
N GLY A 240 32.12 -6.46 -8.57
CA GLY A 240 31.07 -7.28 -9.17
C GLY A 240 30.38 -8.17 -8.14
N SER A 241 31.17 -8.85 -7.29
CA SER A 241 30.64 -9.78 -6.27
C SER A 241 29.86 -9.09 -5.14
N GLN A 242 30.12 -7.82 -4.85
CA GLN A 242 29.45 -7.10 -3.76
C GLN A 242 28.06 -6.54 -4.13
N HIS A 243 27.73 -6.45 -5.43
CA HIS A 243 26.59 -5.66 -5.90
C HIS A 243 25.54 -6.46 -6.69
N VAL A 244 25.60 -7.79 -6.74
CA VAL A 244 24.72 -8.62 -7.58
C VAL A 244 23.23 -8.44 -7.22
N ASP A 245 22.90 -8.54 -5.93
CA ASP A 245 21.51 -8.54 -5.45
C ASP A 245 20.95 -7.13 -5.19
N MET A 246 20.72 -6.36 -6.25
CA MET A 246 20.19 -4.99 -6.14
C MET A 246 18.66 -4.93 -6.25
N PRO A 247 17.99 -4.00 -5.52
CA PRO A 247 16.54 -3.92 -5.45
C PRO A 247 15.87 -3.39 -6.73
N LEU A 248 16.60 -2.65 -7.58
CA LEU A 248 16.06 -2.10 -8.82
C LEU A 248 16.30 -3.07 -9.99
N VAL A 249 15.33 -3.94 -10.25
CA VAL A 249 15.34 -4.95 -11.32
C VAL A 249 14.57 -4.42 -12.53
N VAL A 250 15.27 -4.08 -13.61
CA VAL A 250 14.72 -3.33 -14.77
C VAL A 250 15.18 -3.86 -16.13
N ILE A 251 16.12 -4.80 -16.18
CA ILE A 251 16.72 -5.30 -17.42
C ILE A 251 16.22 -6.74 -17.66
N PRO A 252 15.29 -6.99 -18.59
CA PRO A 252 14.91 -8.36 -18.95
C PRO A 252 16.09 -9.09 -19.58
N SER A 253 16.16 -10.40 -19.40
CA SER A 253 17.21 -11.25 -19.99
C SER A 253 17.25 -11.13 -21.53
N ALA A 254 18.46 -11.09 -22.11
CA ALA A 254 18.66 -11.15 -23.55
C ALA A 254 18.26 -12.50 -24.13
N GLN A 255 18.28 -13.56 -23.33
CA GLN A 255 17.86 -14.91 -23.72
C GLN A 255 16.33 -15.02 -23.89
N ARG A 256 15.56 -13.96 -23.58
CA ARG A 256 14.09 -13.90 -23.67
C ARG A 256 13.39 -14.97 -22.83
N ILE A 257 14.03 -15.40 -21.75
CA ILE A 257 13.43 -16.28 -20.75
C ILE A 257 12.33 -15.49 -20.01
N GLU A 258 11.12 -16.04 -20.00
CA GLU A 258 9.98 -15.38 -19.37
C GLU A 258 10.19 -15.23 -17.86
N GLY A 259 9.98 -14.01 -17.34
CA GLY A 259 10.11 -13.73 -15.91
C GLY A 259 11.55 -13.53 -15.40
N LEU A 260 12.57 -13.79 -16.22
CA LEU A 260 13.97 -13.55 -15.84
C LEU A 260 14.35 -12.10 -16.14
N TRP A 261 14.52 -11.32 -15.08
CA TRP A 261 14.97 -9.93 -15.12
C TRP A 261 16.12 -9.72 -14.15
N HIS A 262 16.98 -8.80 -14.51
CA HIS A 262 18.20 -8.46 -13.80
C HIS A 262 18.15 -7.04 -13.29
N SER A 263 18.80 -6.84 -12.14
CA SER A 263 19.30 -5.53 -11.77
C SER A 263 20.44 -5.11 -12.70
N HIS A 264 20.84 -3.84 -12.66
CA HIS A 264 21.98 -3.35 -13.45
C HIS A 264 23.26 -4.16 -13.21
N TRP A 265 23.57 -4.41 -11.94
CA TRP A 265 24.77 -5.16 -11.54
C TRP A 265 24.64 -6.65 -11.86
N ALA A 266 23.46 -7.26 -11.67
CA ALA A 266 23.23 -8.65 -12.09
C ALA A 266 23.35 -8.82 -13.62
N ALA A 267 22.89 -7.84 -14.40
CA ALA A 267 23.03 -7.87 -15.86
C ALA A 267 24.50 -7.77 -16.30
N ILE A 268 25.29 -6.96 -15.60
CA ILE A 268 26.74 -6.84 -15.78
C ILE A 268 27.45 -8.16 -15.44
N ASP A 269 27.03 -8.84 -14.38
CA ASP A 269 27.65 -10.09 -13.95
C ASP A 269 27.28 -11.27 -14.87
N GLN A 270 26.01 -11.39 -15.27
CA GLN A 270 25.48 -12.61 -15.88
C GLN A 270 25.36 -12.55 -17.41
N GLU A 271 25.13 -11.38 -18.01
CA GLU A 271 24.79 -11.27 -19.44
C GLU A 271 25.55 -10.18 -20.21
N PHE A 272 26.62 -9.61 -19.64
CA PHE A 272 27.39 -8.51 -20.27
C PHE A 272 28.13 -8.90 -21.56
N ASN A 273 28.28 -10.21 -21.81
CA ASN A 273 28.77 -10.73 -23.09
C ASN A 273 27.76 -10.54 -24.24
N SER A 274 26.48 -10.34 -23.94
CA SER A 274 25.48 -9.96 -24.93
C SER A 274 25.65 -8.50 -25.35
N GLU A 275 25.81 -8.25 -26.65
CA GLU A 275 25.90 -6.90 -27.22
C GLU A 275 24.69 -6.04 -26.85
N THR A 276 23.50 -6.64 -26.75
CA THR A 276 22.27 -5.93 -26.36
C THR A 276 22.35 -5.43 -24.92
N ILE A 277 22.73 -6.30 -23.98
CA ILE A 277 22.83 -5.94 -22.55
C ILE A 277 23.97 -4.96 -22.33
N ARG A 278 25.12 -5.17 -22.99
CA ARG A 278 26.26 -4.25 -22.94
C ARG A 278 25.86 -2.85 -23.39
N SER A 279 25.15 -2.72 -24.50
CA SER A 279 24.64 -1.44 -25.00
C SER A 279 23.64 -0.79 -24.03
N GLU A 280 22.72 -1.56 -23.45
CA GLU A 280 21.78 -1.04 -22.44
C GLU A 280 22.49 -0.54 -21.18
N VAL A 281 23.46 -1.29 -20.65
CA VAL A 281 24.28 -0.86 -19.49
C VAL A 281 25.04 0.43 -19.79
N ILE A 282 25.54 0.59 -21.01
CA ILE A 282 26.15 1.85 -21.48
C ILE A 282 25.12 2.99 -21.47
N HIS A 283 23.92 2.78 -22.01
CA HIS A 283 22.88 3.81 -21.95
C HIS A 283 22.44 4.15 -20.52
N TRP A 284 22.42 3.18 -19.61
CA TRP A 284 22.18 3.43 -18.18
C TRP A 284 23.28 4.29 -17.55
N ARG A 285 24.56 4.04 -17.89
CA ARG A 285 25.69 4.92 -17.52
C ARG A 285 25.47 6.32 -18.08
N ASP A 286 25.14 6.45 -19.37
CA ASP A 286 24.99 7.74 -20.03
C ASP A 286 23.85 8.56 -19.41
N ALA A 287 22.72 7.92 -19.08
CA ALA A 287 21.65 8.54 -18.31
C ALA A 287 22.14 9.05 -16.95
N ALA A 288 22.89 8.22 -16.21
CA ALA A 288 23.43 8.61 -14.91
C ALA A 288 24.40 9.80 -14.99
N MET A 289 25.27 9.82 -16.01
CA MET A 289 26.21 10.92 -16.24
C MET A 289 25.50 12.20 -16.73
N ALA A 290 24.49 12.09 -17.59
CA ALA A 290 23.71 13.22 -18.06
C ALA A 290 22.92 13.84 -16.90
N TYR A 291 22.31 13.01 -16.05
CA TYR A 291 21.59 13.49 -14.86
C TYR A 291 22.51 14.29 -13.92
N ARG A 292 23.73 13.81 -13.67
CA ARG A 292 24.71 14.51 -12.81
C ARG A 292 25.22 15.82 -13.38
N ARG A 293 25.21 15.96 -14.71
CA ARG A 293 25.61 17.16 -15.45
C ARG A 293 24.44 18.12 -15.68
N ASP A 294 23.26 17.79 -15.15
CA ASP A 294 22.03 18.55 -15.34
C ASP A 294 21.67 18.70 -16.85
N ASP A 295 21.98 17.68 -17.66
CA ASP A 295 21.72 17.60 -19.10
C ASP A 295 20.42 16.80 -19.39
N GLN A 296 19.32 17.52 -19.59
CA GLN A 296 18.00 16.92 -19.86
C GLN A 296 17.97 16.16 -21.20
N ALA A 297 18.59 16.72 -22.25
CA ALA A 297 18.53 16.13 -23.58
C ALA A 297 19.31 14.81 -23.61
N GLY A 298 20.50 14.78 -22.99
CA GLY A 298 21.28 13.55 -22.85
C GLY A 298 20.57 12.50 -22.00
N PHE A 299 19.91 12.91 -20.91
CA PHE A 299 19.14 11.99 -20.07
C PHE A 299 17.97 11.37 -20.82
N ASP A 300 17.15 12.18 -21.49
CA ASP A 300 15.99 11.71 -22.25
C ASP A 300 16.40 10.79 -23.40
N ALA A 301 17.47 11.14 -24.13
CA ALA A 301 17.98 10.32 -25.21
C ALA A 301 18.44 8.93 -24.72
N ALA A 302 19.16 8.87 -23.60
CA ALA A 302 19.63 7.62 -23.03
C ALA A 302 18.47 6.72 -22.55
N ILE A 303 17.49 7.29 -21.84
CA ILE A 303 16.30 6.52 -21.40
C ILE A 303 15.47 6.05 -22.59
N LEU A 304 15.31 6.87 -23.64
CA LEU A 304 14.62 6.47 -24.87
C LEU A 304 15.34 5.32 -25.59
N ALA A 305 16.68 5.34 -25.65
CA ALA A 305 17.46 4.25 -26.24
C ALA A 305 17.24 2.92 -25.47
N ILE A 306 17.21 2.95 -24.14
CA ILE A 306 16.86 1.78 -23.32
C ILE A 306 15.44 1.30 -23.65
N LYS A 307 14.46 2.21 -23.70
CA LYS A 307 13.06 1.85 -24.03
C LYS A 307 12.93 1.25 -25.43
N GLN A 308 13.70 1.71 -26.41
CA GLN A 308 13.73 1.13 -27.74
C GLN A 308 14.30 -0.29 -27.72
N SER A 309 15.40 -0.51 -27.00
CA SER A 309 15.98 -1.85 -26.85
C SER A 309 15.02 -2.84 -26.14
N LEU A 310 14.30 -2.37 -25.12
CA LEU A 310 13.22 -3.14 -24.48
C LEU A 310 12.07 -3.46 -25.46
N ALA A 311 11.68 -2.49 -26.30
CA ALA A 311 10.61 -2.65 -27.27
C ALA A 311 10.93 -3.73 -28.34
N VAL A 312 12.19 -3.82 -28.78
CA VAL A 312 12.64 -4.84 -29.75
C VAL A 312 12.61 -6.26 -29.16
N ARG A 313 12.71 -6.38 -27.83
CA ARG A 313 12.65 -7.65 -27.10
C ARG A 313 11.28 -7.94 -26.49
N GLU A 314 10.24 -7.18 -26.87
CA GLU A 314 8.89 -7.38 -26.38
C GLU A 314 8.36 -8.78 -26.73
N THR A 315 8.11 -9.59 -25.71
CA THR A 315 7.28 -10.79 -25.81
C THR A 315 5.79 -10.41 -25.68
N PRO A 316 4.84 -11.26 -26.11
CA PRO A 316 3.41 -11.01 -25.89
C PRO A 316 3.06 -10.74 -24.43
N VAL A 317 3.80 -11.35 -23.51
CA VAL A 317 3.68 -11.18 -22.06
C VAL A 317 4.12 -9.78 -21.63
N ILE A 318 5.29 -9.30 -22.11
CA ILE A 318 5.79 -7.94 -21.83
C ILE A 318 4.85 -6.89 -22.42
N LYS A 319 4.32 -7.13 -23.63
CA LYS A 319 3.33 -6.23 -24.27
C LYS A 319 2.06 -6.10 -23.43
N ARG A 320 1.54 -7.21 -22.89
CA ARG A 320 0.41 -7.19 -21.95
C ARG A 320 0.78 -6.47 -20.66
N GLN A 321 1.96 -6.70 -20.10
CA GLN A 321 2.41 -5.99 -18.90
C GLN A 321 2.46 -4.48 -19.12
N ARG A 322 2.92 -4.02 -20.29
CA ARG A 322 2.97 -2.59 -20.63
C ARG A 322 1.60 -1.91 -20.64
N SER A 323 0.56 -2.56 -21.17
CA SER A 323 -0.80 -1.99 -21.13
C SER A 323 -1.37 -1.96 -19.70
N LEU A 324 -1.05 -2.97 -18.88
CA LEU A 324 -1.41 -2.98 -17.46
C LEU A 324 -0.70 -1.88 -16.68
N MET A 325 0.58 -1.61 -16.97
CA MET A 325 1.33 -0.51 -16.35
C MET A 325 0.74 0.86 -16.70
N ALA A 326 0.31 1.06 -17.96
CA ALA A 326 -0.37 2.29 -18.35
C ALA A 326 -1.68 2.51 -17.58
N LEU A 327 -2.45 1.43 -17.38
CA LEU A 327 -3.64 1.46 -16.53
C LEU A 327 -3.31 1.75 -15.06
N GLU A 328 -2.21 1.21 -14.54
CA GLU A 328 -1.74 1.47 -13.17
C GLU A 328 -1.30 2.93 -12.98
N LEU A 329 -0.62 3.52 -13.96
CA LEU A 329 -0.29 4.95 -13.96
C LEU A 329 -1.54 5.82 -13.94
N PHE A 330 -2.53 5.50 -14.78
CA PHE A 330 -3.83 6.17 -14.76
C PHE A 330 -4.50 6.04 -13.40
N TYR A 331 -4.57 4.83 -12.85
CA TYR A 331 -5.14 4.55 -11.52
C TYR A 331 -4.47 5.39 -10.43
N ASN A 332 -3.14 5.49 -10.45
CA ASN A 332 -2.36 6.25 -9.48
C ASN A 332 -2.55 7.77 -9.57
N ARG A 333 -2.75 8.30 -10.78
CA ARG A 333 -2.91 9.74 -11.06
C ARG A 333 -4.37 10.22 -10.93
N ALA A 334 -5.34 9.36 -11.23
CA ALA A 334 -6.76 9.72 -11.22
C ALA A 334 -7.34 9.88 -9.80
N HIS A 335 -6.68 9.34 -8.78
CA HIS A 335 -7.11 9.42 -7.37
C HIS A 335 -8.59 9.02 -7.16
N LEU A 336 -9.04 7.95 -7.83
CA LEU A 336 -10.45 7.57 -7.91
C LEU A 336 -11.15 7.38 -6.53
N PHE A 337 -10.44 6.84 -5.53
CA PHE A 337 -11.00 6.72 -4.18
C PHE A 337 -11.23 8.07 -3.48
N PHE A 338 -10.43 9.09 -3.77
CA PHE A 338 -10.67 10.43 -3.26
C PHE A 338 -11.99 10.99 -3.80
N TRP A 339 -12.25 10.81 -5.10
CA TRP A 339 -13.51 11.21 -5.72
C TRP A 339 -14.71 10.41 -5.19
N ALA A 340 -14.52 9.11 -4.92
CA ALA A 340 -15.56 8.29 -4.29
C ALA A 340 -15.94 8.81 -2.90
N VAL A 341 -14.96 9.02 -2.02
CA VAL A 341 -15.19 9.58 -0.67
C VAL A 341 -15.84 10.96 -0.76
N THR A 342 -15.37 11.82 -1.66
CA THR A 342 -15.95 13.15 -1.87
C THR A 342 -17.42 13.05 -2.27
N GLY A 343 -17.77 12.16 -3.20
CA GLY A 343 -19.15 11.90 -3.59
C GLY A 343 -20.02 11.45 -2.40
N TYR A 344 -19.51 10.55 -1.56
CA TYR A 344 -20.24 10.07 -0.37
C TYR A 344 -20.41 11.15 0.70
N VAL A 345 -19.38 11.97 0.94
CA VAL A 345 -19.47 13.12 1.85
C VAL A 345 -20.50 14.11 1.34
N LEU A 346 -20.44 14.50 0.07
CA LEU A 346 -21.37 15.46 -0.52
C LEU A 346 -22.81 14.92 -0.55
N ALA A 347 -23.00 13.62 -0.78
CA ALA A 347 -24.32 12.98 -0.68
C ALA A 347 -24.90 13.08 0.74
N LEU A 348 -24.08 12.83 1.76
CA LEU A 348 -24.49 12.93 3.16
C LEU A 348 -24.81 14.38 3.56
N LEU A 349 -23.96 15.33 3.14
CA LEU A 349 -24.17 16.76 3.37
C LEU A 349 -25.45 17.26 2.69
N GLY A 350 -25.64 16.92 1.41
CA GLY A 350 -26.85 17.25 0.66
C GLY A 350 -28.11 16.70 1.35
N PHE A 351 -28.03 15.50 1.91
CA PHE A 351 -29.14 14.91 2.65
C PHE A 351 -29.48 15.72 3.90
N PHE A 352 -28.48 16.09 4.71
CA PHE A 352 -28.73 16.91 5.90
C PHE A 352 -29.23 18.33 5.55
N LEU A 353 -28.73 18.93 4.49
CA LEU A 353 -29.20 20.23 3.99
C LEU A 353 -30.65 20.17 3.51
N SER A 354 -31.14 19.00 3.07
CA SER A 354 -32.55 18.82 2.66
C SER A 354 -33.56 19.07 3.80
N PHE A 355 -33.12 19.07 5.07
CA PHE A 355 -33.95 19.44 6.21
C PHE A 355 -34.10 20.96 6.42
N ILE A 356 -33.24 21.78 5.79
CA ILE A 356 -33.24 23.24 5.93
C ILE A 356 -34.05 23.89 4.80
N GLY A 357 -33.99 23.34 3.58
CA GLY A 357 -34.73 23.87 2.42
C GLY A 357 -34.64 22.94 1.20
N TRP A 358 -35.43 23.21 0.15
CA TRP A 358 -35.38 22.53 -1.16
C TRP A 358 -35.40 21.00 -1.09
N ARG A 359 -36.19 20.46 -0.15
CA ARG A 359 -36.18 19.06 0.28
C ARG A 359 -36.16 18.04 -0.87
N LYS A 360 -37.02 18.21 -1.89
CA LYS A 360 -37.09 17.28 -3.04
C LYS A 360 -35.85 17.35 -3.94
N ALA A 361 -35.35 18.55 -4.23
CA ALA A 361 -34.20 18.75 -5.09
C ALA A 361 -32.92 18.23 -4.43
N LEU A 362 -32.68 18.63 -3.17
CA LEU A 362 -31.49 18.19 -2.42
C LEU A 362 -31.49 16.69 -2.14
N TYR A 363 -32.64 16.06 -1.87
CA TYR A 363 -32.74 14.62 -1.74
C TYR A 363 -32.35 13.88 -3.04
N ARG A 364 -32.87 14.34 -4.20
CA ARG A 364 -32.50 13.76 -5.51
C ARG A 364 -31.04 13.98 -5.85
N LEU A 365 -30.51 15.17 -5.55
CA LEU A 365 -29.10 15.49 -5.71
C LEU A 365 -28.23 14.58 -4.85
N SER A 366 -28.63 14.31 -3.60
CA SER A 366 -27.90 13.43 -2.68
C SER A 366 -27.81 12.00 -3.21
N LEU A 367 -28.92 11.46 -3.75
CA LEU A 367 -28.90 10.17 -4.42
C LEU A 367 -28.01 10.18 -5.68
N GLY A 368 -28.10 11.25 -6.49
CA GLY A 368 -27.23 11.43 -7.65
C GLY A 368 -25.74 11.46 -7.28
N LEU A 369 -25.37 12.15 -6.21
CA LEU A 369 -24.01 12.21 -5.67
C LEU A 369 -23.53 10.88 -5.11
N LEU A 370 -24.40 10.11 -4.45
CA LEU A 370 -24.07 8.76 -3.98
C LEU A 370 -23.74 7.83 -5.15
N ILE A 371 -24.58 7.84 -6.20
CA ILE A 371 -24.36 7.05 -7.42
C ILE A 371 -23.09 7.54 -8.13
N LEU A 372 -22.92 8.86 -8.28
CA LEU A 372 -21.74 9.45 -8.92
C LEU A 372 -20.46 9.12 -8.15
N GLY A 373 -20.49 9.01 -6.81
CA GLY A 373 -19.38 8.55 -5.99
C GLY A 373 -19.12 7.05 -6.12
N ALA A 374 -20.15 6.23 -6.37
CA ALA A 374 -20.00 4.80 -6.61
C ALA A 374 -19.31 4.48 -7.94
N VAL A 375 -19.44 5.32 -8.96
CA VAL A 375 -18.77 5.15 -10.27
C VAL A 375 -17.24 5.11 -10.18
N PRO A 376 -16.53 6.13 -9.64
CA PRO A 376 -15.08 6.09 -9.50
C PRO A 376 -14.64 5.01 -8.50
N HIS A 377 -15.46 4.67 -7.50
CA HIS A 377 -15.19 3.55 -6.60
C HIS A 377 -15.15 2.22 -7.36
N GLY A 378 -16.21 1.92 -8.13
CA GLY A 378 -16.28 0.73 -8.97
C GLY A 378 -15.18 0.70 -10.03
N ALA A 379 -14.89 1.83 -10.67
CA ALA A 379 -13.80 1.96 -11.64
C ALA A 379 -12.43 1.67 -10.98
N ALA A 380 -12.16 2.21 -9.79
CA ALA A 380 -10.94 1.95 -9.05
C ALA A 380 -10.77 0.45 -8.77
N LEU A 381 -11.84 -0.20 -8.31
CA LEU A 381 -11.83 -1.62 -8.01
C LEU A 381 -11.64 -2.47 -9.27
N ALA A 382 -12.33 -2.13 -10.37
CA ALA A 382 -12.19 -2.80 -11.66
C ALA A 382 -10.76 -2.65 -12.23
N SER A 383 -10.17 -1.46 -12.17
CA SER A 383 -8.77 -1.26 -12.56
C SER A 383 -7.84 -2.16 -11.76
N ARG A 384 -8.04 -2.28 -10.44
CA ARG A 384 -7.24 -3.19 -9.60
C ARG A 384 -7.40 -4.65 -10.01
N ILE A 385 -8.61 -5.09 -10.31
CA ILE A 385 -8.87 -6.47 -10.77
C ILE A 385 -8.14 -6.75 -12.09
N ILE A 386 -8.15 -5.79 -13.02
CA ILE A 386 -7.48 -5.92 -14.31
C ILE A 386 -5.96 -5.94 -14.14
N ILE A 387 -5.40 -5.02 -13.33
CA ILE A 387 -3.95 -4.93 -13.07
C ILE A 387 -3.44 -6.20 -12.38
N MET A 388 -4.15 -6.67 -11.35
CA MET A 388 -3.71 -7.80 -10.53
C MET A 388 -4.17 -9.16 -11.05
N ASN A 389 -5.05 -9.18 -12.06
CA ASN A 389 -5.67 -10.38 -12.63
C ASN A 389 -6.35 -11.29 -11.58
N ARG A 390 -6.91 -10.69 -10.52
CA ARG A 390 -7.58 -11.38 -9.40
C ARG A 390 -8.56 -10.48 -8.64
N PRO A 391 -9.50 -11.06 -7.87
CA PRO A 391 -10.36 -10.29 -6.98
C PRO A 391 -9.57 -9.54 -5.88
N PRO A 392 -10.00 -8.33 -5.47
CA PRO A 392 -9.29 -7.49 -4.52
C PRO A 392 -9.72 -7.82 -3.09
N VAL A 393 -9.28 -8.98 -2.59
CA VAL A 393 -9.60 -9.45 -1.23
C VAL A 393 -8.43 -10.15 -0.55
N SER A 394 -7.21 -9.84 -0.98
CA SER A 394 -5.99 -10.50 -0.48
C SER A 394 -5.39 -9.83 0.76
N SER A 395 -5.85 -8.62 1.12
CA SER A 395 -5.39 -7.88 2.30
C SER A 395 -6.53 -7.13 2.99
N LEU A 396 -6.27 -6.62 4.20
CA LEU A 396 -7.23 -5.75 4.90
C LEU A 396 -7.58 -4.52 4.07
N TYR A 397 -6.59 -3.88 3.44
CA TYR A 397 -6.82 -2.75 2.54
C TYR A 397 -7.83 -3.10 1.43
N GLU A 398 -7.59 -4.22 0.74
CA GLU A 398 -8.43 -4.63 -0.39
C GLU A 398 -9.84 -5.05 0.04
N THR A 399 -9.95 -5.77 1.17
CA THR A 399 -11.27 -6.14 1.71
C THR A 399 -12.07 -4.90 2.14
N PHE A 400 -11.47 -3.87 2.75
CA PHE A 400 -12.20 -2.66 3.14
C PHE A 400 -12.74 -1.86 1.94
N ILE A 401 -11.97 -1.73 0.86
CA ILE A 401 -12.47 -1.07 -0.36
C ILE A 401 -13.61 -1.88 -0.99
N PHE A 402 -13.53 -3.21 -1.00
CA PHE A 402 -14.59 -4.07 -1.53
C PHE A 402 -15.88 -3.98 -0.69
N VAL A 403 -15.77 -4.19 0.62
CA VAL A 403 -16.90 -4.13 1.57
C VAL A 403 -17.56 -2.75 1.54
N SER A 404 -16.78 -1.68 1.39
CA SER A 404 -17.29 -0.32 1.23
C SER A 404 -18.18 -0.18 -0.02
N LEU A 405 -17.74 -0.70 -1.17
CA LEU A 405 -18.53 -0.66 -2.41
C LEU A 405 -19.83 -1.45 -2.27
N ILE A 406 -19.80 -2.63 -1.65
CA ILE A 406 -21.00 -3.44 -1.39
C ILE A 406 -21.97 -2.71 -0.44
N ALA A 407 -21.47 -2.08 0.62
CA ALA A 407 -22.30 -1.28 1.53
C ALA A 407 -23.01 -0.12 0.80
N VAL A 408 -22.29 0.57 -0.10
CA VAL A 408 -22.85 1.63 -0.96
C VAL A 408 -23.89 1.05 -1.93
N ALA A 409 -23.60 -0.08 -2.57
CA ALA A 409 -24.52 -0.75 -3.49
C ALA A 409 -25.83 -1.16 -2.79
N ILE A 410 -25.74 -1.71 -1.57
CA ILE A 410 -26.91 -2.03 -0.75
C ILE A 410 -27.66 -0.75 -0.36
N GLY A 411 -26.95 0.33 0.00
CA GLY A 411 -27.55 1.64 0.26
C GLY A 411 -28.36 2.15 -0.94
N ILE A 412 -27.78 2.12 -2.15
CA ILE A 412 -28.46 2.50 -3.40
C ILE A 412 -29.67 1.60 -3.64
N PHE A 413 -29.52 0.28 -3.48
CA PHE A 413 -30.60 -0.69 -3.64
C PHE A 413 -31.78 -0.42 -2.69
N ILE A 414 -31.50 -0.19 -1.40
CA ILE A 414 -32.51 0.21 -0.41
C ILE A 414 -33.21 1.50 -0.86
N GLU A 415 -32.46 2.48 -1.36
CA GLU A 415 -33.04 3.74 -1.79
C GLU A 415 -33.94 3.62 -3.02
N VAL A 416 -33.52 2.85 -4.02
CA VAL A 416 -34.27 2.64 -5.27
C VAL A 416 -35.61 1.95 -4.99
N ILE A 417 -35.63 0.96 -4.09
CA ILE A 417 -36.83 0.20 -3.76
C ILE A 417 -37.72 0.97 -2.78
N HIS A 418 -37.14 1.46 -1.68
CA HIS A 418 -37.94 1.97 -0.57
C HIS A 418 -38.16 3.49 -0.60
N LYS A 419 -37.35 4.26 -1.36
CA LYS A 419 -37.46 5.71 -1.59
C LYS A 419 -37.63 6.52 -0.31
N GLN A 420 -36.80 6.23 0.69
CA GLN A 420 -36.99 6.69 2.07
C GLN A 420 -35.71 7.13 2.77
N TRP A 421 -34.75 7.70 2.04
CA TRP A 421 -33.50 8.32 2.51
C TRP A 421 -32.54 7.43 3.32
N LEU A 422 -33.01 6.31 3.87
CA LEU A 422 -32.24 5.33 4.64
C LEU A 422 -31.05 4.83 3.84
N GLY A 423 -31.28 4.55 2.55
CA GLY A 423 -30.24 4.07 1.66
C GLY A 423 -29.15 5.10 1.41
N ILE A 424 -29.54 6.38 1.26
CA ILE A 424 -28.58 7.49 1.12
C ILE A 424 -27.70 7.59 2.37
N VAL A 425 -28.30 7.59 3.56
CA VAL A 425 -27.56 7.74 4.82
C VAL A 425 -26.62 6.56 5.06
N VAL A 426 -27.13 5.33 5.00
CA VAL A 426 -26.35 4.14 5.31
C VAL A 426 -25.27 3.90 4.26
N GLY A 427 -25.58 4.09 2.98
CA GLY A 427 -24.61 3.99 1.89
C GLY A 427 -23.51 5.05 2.01
N SER A 428 -23.85 6.30 2.29
CA SER A 428 -22.86 7.39 2.40
C SER A 428 -21.95 7.22 3.63
N ILE A 429 -22.53 6.91 4.80
CA ILE A 429 -21.76 6.69 6.04
C ILE A 429 -20.88 5.46 5.91
N GLY A 430 -21.44 4.33 5.46
CA GLY A 430 -20.69 3.08 5.28
C GLY A 430 -19.57 3.24 4.26
N GLY A 431 -19.88 3.84 3.10
CA GLY A 431 -18.93 4.12 2.03
C GLY A 431 -17.74 4.96 2.53
N MET A 432 -18.05 6.13 3.13
CA MET A 432 -17.05 7.06 3.64
C MET A 432 -16.20 6.46 4.77
N ALA A 433 -16.83 5.83 5.77
CA ALA A 433 -16.12 5.29 6.93
C ALA A 433 -15.17 4.17 6.55
N LEU A 434 -15.63 3.20 5.74
CA LEU A 434 -14.83 2.05 5.33
C LEU A 434 -13.69 2.45 4.38
N LEU A 435 -13.90 3.38 3.45
CA LEU A 435 -12.80 3.91 2.61
C LEU A 435 -11.77 4.69 3.43
N SER A 436 -12.21 5.42 4.47
CA SER A 436 -11.30 6.14 5.36
C SER A 436 -10.44 5.18 6.18
N ILE A 437 -11.00 4.05 6.62
CA ILE A 437 -10.26 2.98 7.28
C ILE A 437 -9.27 2.32 6.30
N ALA A 438 -9.70 2.01 5.07
CA ALA A 438 -8.81 1.50 4.03
C ALA A 438 -7.61 2.44 3.80
N GLY A 439 -7.85 3.75 3.77
CA GLY A 439 -6.79 4.75 3.62
C GLY A 439 -5.66 4.62 4.64
N ARG A 440 -5.94 4.16 5.87
CA ARG A 440 -4.91 3.93 6.90
C ARG A 440 -3.98 2.78 6.55
N TYR A 441 -4.52 1.66 6.06
CA TYR A 441 -3.71 0.52 5.60
C TYR A 441 -2.95 0.81 4.30
N SER A 442 -3.39 1.79 3.51
CA SER A 442 -2.67 2.21 2.32
C SER A 442 -1.33 2.91 2.62
N ALA A 443 -1.07 3.22 3.90
CA ALA A 443 0.18 3.77 4.39
C ALA A 443 1.24 2.69 4.70
N ASP A 444 0.84 1.41 4.77
CA ASP A 444 1.72 0.30 5.19
C ASP A 444 2.63 -0.22 4.06
N GLY A 445 2.45 0.25 2.81
CA GLY A 445 3.32 -0.09 1.68
C GLY A 445 2.57 -0.31 0.37
N ASP A 446 3.10 -1.21 -0.47
CA ASP A 446 2.48 -1.59 -1.74
C ASP A 446 1.13 -2.29 -1.48
N THR A 447 0.04 -1.65 -1.90
CA THR A 447 -1.30 -2.23 -1.79
C THR A 447 -1.57 -3.32 -2.82
N MET A 448 -0.72 -3.48 -3.84
CA MET A 448 -0.84 -4.42 -4.96
C MET A 448 0.27 -5.50 -4.90
N GLY A 449 0.47 -6.08 -3.71
CA GLY A 449 1.44 -7.16 -3.50
C GLY A 449 1.06 -8.48 -4.17
N MET A 450 1.98 -9.44 -4.25
CA MET A 450 1.67 -10.80 -4.72
C MET A 450 0.94 -11.63 -3.64
N LEU A 451 0.20 -12.64 -4.09
CA LEU A 451 -0.51 -13.55 -3.17
C LEU A 451 0.48 -14.46 -2.46
N VAL A 452 0.21 -14.74 -1.18
CA VAL A 452 0.80 -15.89 -0.50
C VAL A 452 0.30 -17.17 -1.19
N ALA A 453 1.11 -18.22 -1.24
CA ALA A 453 0.83 -19.44 -2.01
C ALA A 453 -0.58 -20.02 -1.79
N VAL A 454 -1.06 -20.10 -0.54
CA VAL A 454 -2.41 -20.61 -0.22
C VAL A 454 -3.51 -19.75 -0.84
N LEU A 455 -3.31 -18.44 -0.94
CA LEU A 455 -4.26 -17.50 -1.53
C LEU A 455 -4.25 -17.54 -3.06
N ASN A 456 -3.29 -18.22 -3.70
CA ASN A 456 -3.09 -18.24 -5.15
C ASN A 456 -4.10 -19.13 -5.90
N SER A 457 -5.39 -18.96 -5.59
CA SER A 457 -6.51 -19.60 -6.28
C SER A 457 -7.62 -18.58 -6.53
N ASN A 458 -7.76 -18.15 -7.80
CA ASN A 458 -8.83 -17.24 -8.20
C ASN A 458 -10.22 -17.83 -7.95
N PHE A 459 -10.36 -19.16 -8.01
CA PHE A 459 -11.62 -19.83 -7.70
C PHE A 459 -12.06 -19.54 -6.26
N TRP A 460 -11.18 -19.77 -5.28
CA TRP A 460 -11.51 -19.58 -3.86
C TRP A 460 -11.61 -18.11 -3.45
N LEU A 461 -10.76 -17.24 -4.04
CA LEU A 461 -10.90 -15.80 -3.87
C LEU A 461 -12.26 -15.31 -4.37
N LEU A 462 -12.75 -15.82 -5.51
CA LEU A 462 -14.03 -15.40 -6.09
C LEU A 462 -15.24 -16.00 -5.35
N THR A 463 -15.22 -17.28 -5.01
CA THR A 463 -16.40 -17.96 -4.45
C THR A 463 -16.50 -17.79 -2.94
N HIS A 464 -15.47 -18.17 -2.18
CA HIS A 464 -15.48 -18.10 -0.73
C HIS A 464 -15.31 -16.66 -0.24
N VAL A 465 -14.19 -16.02 -0.59
CA VAL A 465 -13.76 -14.77 0.06
C VAL A 465 -14.70 -13.61 -0.30
N LEU A 466 -15.14 -13.48 -1.56
CA LEU A 466 -16.14 -12.46 -1.91
C LEU A 466 -17.50 -12.70 -1.25
N THR A 467 -17.93 -13.96 -1.08
CA THR A 467 -19.21 -14.28 -0.45
C THR A 467 -19.19 -13.89 1.03
N ILE A 468 -18.17 -14.30 1.78
CA ILE A 468 -18.08 -14.02 3.22
C ILE A 468 -17.89 -12.51 3.47
N THR A 469 -17.06 -11.83 2.68
CA THR A 469 -16.84 -10.37 2.81
C THR A 469 -18.06 -9.56 2.39
N SER A 470 -18.84 -10.01 1.40
CA SER A 470 -20.16 -9.43 1.09
C SER A 470 -21.11 -9.59 2.27
N GLY A 471 -21.07 -10.74 2.95
CA GLY A 471 -21.78 -10.97 4.22
C GLY A 471 -21.40 -9.96 5.31
N TYR A 472 -20.10 -9.65 5.46
CA TYR A 472 -19.62 -8.62 6.39
C TYR A 472 -20.21 -7.24 6.03
N ALA A 473 -20.22 -6.87 4.75
CA ALA A 473 -20.81 -5.62 4.28
C ALA A 473 -22.30 -5.50 4.65
N VAL A 474 -23.07 -6.56 4.40
CA VAL A 474 -24.51 -6.60 4.76
C VAL A 474 -24.71 -6.46 6.26
N CYS A 475 -23.89 -7.12 7.08
CA CYS A 475 -23.98 -7.02 8.54
C CYS A 475 -23.61 -5.62 9.05
N CYS A 476 -22.59 -4.98 8.48
CA CYS A 476 -22.25 -3.59 8.80
C CYS A 476 -23.40 -2.63 8.42
N VAL A 477 -24.04 -2.84 7.26
CA VAL A 477 -25.24 -2.10 6.85
C VAL A 477 -26.40 -2.34 7.83
N ALA A 478 -26.60 -3.57 8.31
CA ALA A 478 -27.60 -3.88 9.33
C ALA A 478 -27.31 -3.14 10.65
N GLY A 479 -26.05 -3.08 11.10
CA GLY A 479 -25.65 -2.29 12.27
C GLY A 479 -25.94 -0.80 12.10
N LEU A 480 -25.66 -0.22 10.93
CA LEU A 480 -26.00 1.17 10.63
C LEU A 480 -27.51 1.41 10.59
N LEU A 481 -28.30 0.48 10.05
CA LEU A 481 -29.76 0.53 10.10
C LEU A 481 -30.28 0.43 11.56
N GLY A 482 -29.63 -0.38 12.41
CA GLY A 482 -29.89 -0.45 13.84
C GLY A 482 -29.69 0.89 14.54
N HIS A 483 -28.58 1.58 14.26
CA HIS A 483 -28.33 2.94 14.73
C HIS A 483 -29.45 3.89 14.31
N VAL A 484 -29.80 3.88 13.02
CA VAL A 484 -30.86 4.75 12.49
C VAL A 484 -32.21 4.47 13.17
N TYR A 485 -32.56 3.19 13.37
CA TYR A 485 -33.79 2.81 14.06
C TYR A 485 -33.85 3.35 15.50
N LEU A 486 -32.75 3.20 16.26
CA LEU A 486 -32.68 3.68 17.64
C LEU A 486 -32.76 5.21 17.73
N ILE A 487 -32.13 5.92 16.79
CA ILE A 487 -32.23 7.38 16.69
C ILE A 487 -33.66 7.81 16.30
N GLN A 488 -34.34 7.08 15.42
CA GLN A 488 -35.74 7.33 15.09
C GLN A 488 -36.65 7.16 16.31
N CYS A 489 -36.41 6.16 17.16
CA CYS A 489 -37.17 6.01 18.42
C CYS A 489 -37.04 7.23 19.34
N LEU A 490 -35.87 7.88 19.38
CA LEU A 490 -35.67 9.09 20.18
C LEU A 490 -36.30 10.33 19.54
N THR A 491 -36.05 10.53 18.25
CA THR A 491 -36.35 11.79 17.56
C THR A 491 -37.77 11.85 17.00
N ARG A 492 -38.36 10.70 16.64
CA ARG A 492 -39.67 10.59 15.98
C ARG A 492 -40.47 9.37 16.49
N PRO A 493 -40.72 9.23 17.80
CA PRO A 493 -41.43 8.07 18.33
C PRO A 493 -42.88 7.93 17.84
N GLY A 494 -43.53 9.03 17.44
CA GLY A 494 -44.89 9.01 16.89
C GLY A 494 -44.96 8.50 15.44
N ASP A 495 -43.82 8.32 14.76
CA ASP A 495 -43.75 7.84 13.37
C ASP A 495 -43.72 6.29 13.32
N ALA A 496 -44.84 5.68 13.73
CA ALA A 496 -44.97 4.22 13.76
C ALA A 496 -44.77 3.58 12.37
N ALA A 497 -45.19 4.26 11.30
CA ALA A 497 -45.02 3.79 9.93
C ALA A 497 -43.54 3.79 9.50
N GLY A 498 -42.81 4.87 9.78
CA GLY A 498 -41.37 4.97 9.49
C GLY A 498 -40.54 3.96 10.29
N LEU A 499 -40.87 3.77 11.58
CA LEU A 499 -40.24 2.75 12.43
C LEU A 499 -40.52 1.34 11.90
N LYS A 500 -41.77 1.01 11.57
CA LYS A 500 -42.14 -0.31 11.03
C LYS A 500 -41.37 -0.62 9.75
N LYS A 501 -41.22 0.36 8.85
CA LYS A 501 -40.51 0.16 7.59
C LYS A 501 -39.00 -0.01 7.79
N THR A 502 -38.38 0.81 8.64
CA THR A 502 -36.95 0.65 8.99
C THR A 502 -36.68 -0.72 9.62
N HIS A 503 -37.59 -1.19 10.49
CA HIS A 503 -37.52 -2.53 11.07
C HIS A 503 -37.61 -3.66 10.03
N GLN A 504 -38.51 -3.54 9.04
CA GLN A 504 -38.64 -4.53 7.97
C GLN A 504 -37.39 -4.61 7.09
N ILE A 505 -36.81 -3.46 6.75
CA ILE A 505 -35.56 -3.39 5.98
C ILE A 505 -34.44 -4.04 6.79
N LEU A 506 -34.29 -3.68 8.06
CA LEU A 506 -33.31 -4.28 8.97
C LEU A 506 -33.43 -5.81 9.04
N LEU A 507 -34.66 -6.33 9.16
CA LEU A 507 -34.90 -7.78 9.22
C LEU A 507 -34.47 -8.48 7.93
N GLY A 508 -34.81 -7.89 6.77
CA GLY A 508 -34.36 -8.40 5.46
C GLY A 508 -32.85 -8.36 5.30
N THR A 509 -32.20 -7.28 5.74
CA THR A 509 -30.73 -7.15 5.73
C THR A 509 -30.07 -8.20 6.61
N LEU A 510 -30.58 -8.45 7.83
CA LEU A 510 -30.06 -9.51 8.71
C LEU A 510 -30.22 -10.91 8.08
N GLY A 511 -31.36 -11.18 7.43
CA GLY A 511 -31.58 -12.43 6.70
C GLY A 511 -30.58 -12.65 5.57
N LEU A 512 -30.34 -11.62 4.75
CA LEU A 512 -29.33 -11.67 3.69
C LEU A 512 -27.92 -11.86 4.27
N GLY A 513 -27.61 -11.18 5.38
CA GLY A 513 -26.34 -11.33 6.09
C GLY A 513 -26.13 -12.76 6.56
N LEU A 514 -27.16 -13.41 7.12
CA LEU A 514 -27.08 -14.81 7.56
C LEU A 514 -26.80 -15.74 6.39
N VAL A 515 -27.52 -15.58 5.27
CA VAL A 515 -27.32 -16.43 4.08
C VAL A 515 -25.88 -16.33 3.57
N LEU A 516 -25.37 -15.11 3.36
CA LEU A 516 -24.03 -14.91 2.83
C LEU A 516 -22.95 -15.37 3.80
N THR A 517 -23.09 -15.10 5.10
CA THR A 517 -22.09 -15.50 6.09
C THR A 517 -22.10 -17.01 6.33
N PHE A 518 -23.27 -17.65 6.31
CA PHE A 518 -23.38 -19.10 6.40
C PHE A 518 -22.75 -19.79 5.18
N LEU A 519 -23.14 -19.38 3.96
CA LEU A 519 -22.57 -19.94 2.73
C LEU A 519 -21.07 -19.69 2.66
N GLY A 520 -20.63 -18.46 2.95
CA GLY A 520 -19.22 -18.09 3.01
C GLY A 520 -18.44 -18.97 3.99
N THR A 521 -18.95 -19.19 5.20
CA THR A 521 -18.29 -20.02 6.22
C THR A 521 -18.15 -21.48 5.77
N ASN A 522 -19.20 -22.06 5.18
CA ASN A 522 -19.14 -23.43 4.65
C ASN A 522 -18.16 -23.55 3.47
N LEU A 523 -18.17 -22.60 2.53
CA LEU A 523 -17.19 -22.56 1.43
C LEU A 523 -15.75 -22.43 1.94
N GLY A 524 -15.56 -21.73 3.06
CA GLY A 524 -14.25 -21.61 3.72
C GLY A 524 -13.77 -22.93 4.28
N GLY A 525 -14.66 -23.71 4.90
CA GLY A 525 -14.34 -25.05 5.38
C GLY A 525 -13.94 -26.01 4.24
N ILE A 526 -14.63 -25.95 3.10
CA ILE A 526 -14.26 -26.76 1.92
C ILE A 526 -12.87 -26.36 1.40
N TRP A 527 -12.57 -25.05 1.35
CA TRP A 527 -11.25 -24.58 0.94
C TRP A 527 -10.15 -24.98 1.93
N ALA A 528 -10.43 -24.92 3.23
CA ALA A 528 -9.51 -25.38 4.27
C ALA A 528 -9.22 -26.87 4.15
N ASP A 529 -10.22 -27.69 3.82
CA ASP A 529 -10.05 -29.13 3.58
C ASP A 529 -9.11 -29.40 2.40
N GLN A 530 -9.30 -28.67 1.30
CA GLN A 530 -8.42 -28.78 0.14
C GLN A 530 -6.99 -28.29 0.39
N SER A 531 -6.82 -27.27 1.25
CA SER A 531 -5.51 -26.63 1.46
C SER A 531 -4.70 -27.28 2.58
N TRP A 532 -5.38 -27.79 3.61
CA TRP A 532 -4.76 -28.26 4.86
C TRP A 532 -5.25 -29.65 5.30
N GLY A 533 -6.11 -30.32 4.52
CA GLY A 533 -6.60 -31.67 4.81
C GLY A 533 -7.63 -31.75 5.93
N ARG A 534 -8.24 -30.63 6.34
CA ARG A 534 -9.34 -30.60 7.32
C ARG A 534 -10.36 -29.51 7.04
N PHE A 535 -11.64 -29.84 7.18
CA PHE A 535 -12.75 -28.89 7.03
C PHE A 535 -12.80 -27.81 8.12
N TRP A 536 -12.42 -28.14 9.35
CA TRP A 536 -12.48 -27.22 10.50
C TRP A 536 -11.45 -27.60 11.55
N GLY A 537 -10.93 -26.62 12.30
CA GLY A 537 -9.88 -26.82 13.30
C GLY A 537 -9.85 -25.79 14.41
N TRP A 538 -10.95 -25.05 14.60
CA TRP A 538 -11.16 -24.12 15.72
C TRP A 538 -10.14 -22.99 15.81
N ASP A 539 -9.56 -22.59 14.68
CA ASP A 539 -8.65 -21.45 14.69
C ASP A 539 -9.41 -20.12 14.92
N PRO A 540 -8.72 -19.04 15.31
CA PRO A 540 -9.40 -17.78 15.61
C PRO A 540 -10.27 -17.22 14.47
N LYS A 541 -9.91 -17.42 13.20
CA LYS A 541 -10.70 -16.93 12.06
C LYS A 541 -11.93 -17.79 11.82
N GLU A 542 -11.77 -19.10 11.90
CA GLU A 542 -12.88 -20.06 11.85
C GLU A 542 -13.90 -19.77 12.97
N ASN A 543 -13.44 -19.59 14.22
CA ASN A 543 -14.30 -19.21 15.35
C ASN A 543 -14.97 -17.85 15.15
N GLY A 544 -14.25 -16.88 14.58
CA GLY A 544 -14.81 -15.57 14.22
C GLY A 544 -15.96 -15.69 13.22
N ALA A 545 -15.78 -16.47 12.15
CA ALA A 545 -16.81 -16.71 11.15
C ALA A 545 -18.05 -17.40 11.75
N LEU A 546 -17.85 -18.43 12.58
CA LEU A 546 -18.92 -19.12 13.30
C LEU A 546 -19.70 -18.17 14.23
N MET A 547 -18.99 -17.30 14.96
CA MET A 547 -19.62 -16.34 15.87
C MET A 547 -20.58 -15.39 15.13
N ILE A 548 -20.22 -14.94 13.92
CA ILE A 548 -21.12 -14.10 13.10
C ILE A 548 -22.40 -14.88 12.75
N VAL A 549 -22.26 -16.10 12.23
CA VAL A 549 -23.40 -16.94 11.82
C VAL A 549 -24.33 -17.21 13.01
N LEU A 550 -23.77 -17.61 14.15
CA LEU A 550 -24.54 -17.87 15.37
C LEU A 550 -25.23 -16.61 15.88
N TRP A 551 -24.55 -15.46 15.88
CA TRP A 551 -25.16 -14.21 16.33
C TRP A 551 -26.37 -13.83 15.47
N LEU A 552 -26.24 -13.89 14.15
CA LEU A 552 -27.34 -13.60 13.23
C LEU A 552 -28.50 -14.60 13.40
N ALA A 553 -28.20 -15.89 13.54
CA ALA A 553 -29.19 -16.93 13.79
C ALA A 553 -29.94 -16.68 15.10
N ILE A 554 -29.24 -16.33 16.19
CA ILE A 554 -29.82 -16.00 17.49
C ILE A 554 -30.78 -14.81 17.37
N LEU A 555 -30.39 -13.73 16.68
CA LEU A 555 -31.25 -12.56 16.50
C LEU A 555 -32.53 -12.88 15.74
N LEU A 556 -32.41 -13.61 14.62
CA LEU A 556 -33.56 -13.98 13.80
C LEU A 556 -34.46 -14.98 14.53
N HIS A 557 -33.89 -15.94 15.25
CA HIS A 557 -34.62 -16.90 16.07
C HIS A 557 -35.35 -16.22 17.23
N ALA A 558 -34.67 -15.37 18.00
CA ALA A 558 -35.27 -14.62 19.11
C ALA A 558 -36.40 -13.69 18.61
N LYS A 559 -36.27 -13.14 17.40
CA LYS A 559 -37.34 -12.35 16.78
C LYS A 559 -38.53 -13.22 16.37
N ALA A 560 -38.29 -14.36 15.73
CA ALA A 560 -39.34 -15.30 15.33
C ALA A 560 -40.10 -15.85 16.55
N GLY A 561 -39.37 -16.21 17.61
CA GLY A 561 -39.90 -16.64 18.91
C GLY A 561 -40.50 -15.52 19.76
N ARG A 562 -40.58 -14.28 19.25
CA ARG A 562 -41.12 -13.09 19.94
C ARG A 562 -40.42 -12.75 21.27
N MET A 563 -39.20 -13.23 21.47
CA MET A 563 -38.37 -12.94 22.66
C MET A 563 -37.83 -11.51 22.63
N ILE A 564 -37.58 -10.98 21.43
CA ILE A 564 -37.12 -9.60 21.23
C ILE A 564 -38.06 -8.80 20.33
N GLY A 565 -38.33 -7.56 20.75
CA GLY A 565 -39.05 -6.57 19.95
C GLY A 565 -38.16 -5.89 18.90
N PRO A 566 -38.71 -4.95 18.10
CA PRO A 566 -37.95 -4.18 17.11
C PRO A 566 -36.72 -3.46 17.66
N LYS A 567 -36.80 -2.91 18.88
CA LYS A 567 -35.67 -2.27 19.56
C LYS A 567 -34.56 -3.26 19.91
N GLY A 568 -34.94 -4.43 20.44
CA GLY A 568 -33.99 -5.50 20.75
C GLY A 568 -33.29 -5.99 19.50
N LEU A 569 -33.99 -6.10 18.38
CA LEU A 569 -33.38 -6.43 17.09
C LEU A 569 -32.40 -5.34 16.61
N ALA A 570 -32.74 -4.06 16.79
CA ALA A 570 -31.85 -2.95 16.44
C ALA A 570 -30.56 -2.94 17.28
N VAL A 571 -30.68 -3.08 18.61
CA VAL A 571 -29.51 -3.24 19.50
C VAL A 571 -28.68 -4.46 19.12
N GLY A 572 -29.35 -5.59 18.89
CA GLY A 572 -28.71 -6.83 18.45
C GLY A 572 -27.95 -6.68 17.14
N SER A 573 -28.47 -5.91 16.18
CA SER A 573 -27.78 -5.65 14.91
C SER A 573 -26.53 -4.78 15.06
N VAL A 574 -26.54 -3.81 15.99
CA VAL A 574 -25.35 -3.00 16.33
C VAL A 574 -24.28 -3.90 16.95
N LEU A 575 -24.65 -4.73 17.92
CA LEU A 575 -23.76 -5.76 18.48
C LEU A 575 -23.26 -6.74 17.41
N GLY A 576 -24.09 -7.06 16.42
CA GLY A 576 -23.70 -7.92 15.29
C GLY A 576 -22.60 -7.30 14.42
N ALA A 577 -22.65 -5.98 14.19
CA ALA A 577 -21.56 -5.27 13.53
C ALA A 577 -20.27 -5.31 14.35
N MET A 578 -20.36 -5.23 15.69
CA MET A 578 -19.19 -5.40 16.57
C MET A 578 -18.59 -6.81 16.43
N VAL A 579 -19.43 -7.85 16.46
CA VAL A 579 -19.03 -9.25 16.23
C VAL A 579 -18.29 -9.41 14.90
N VAL A 580 -18.79 -8.78 13.83
CA VAL A 580 -18.12 -8.78 12.52
C VAL A 580 -16.76 -8.09 12.57
N MET A 581 -16.64 -6.93 13.24
CA MET A 581 -15.36 -6.24 13.35
C MET A 581 -14.32 -7.06 14.14
N TRP A 582 -14.74 -7.83 15.14
CA TRP A 582 -13.86 -8.79 15.80
C TRP A 582 -13.41 -9.90 14.86
N ALA A 583 -14.35 -10.58 14.20
CA ALA A 583 -14.06 -11.71 13.33
C ALA A 583 -13.24 -11.33 12.08
N TRP A 584 -13.48 -10.14 11.53
CA TRP A 584 -12.78 -9.66 10.33
C TRP A 584 -11.37 -9.13 10.68
N PHE A 585 -11.25 -8.41 11.79
CA PHE A 585 -10.04 -7.67 12.12
C PHE A 585 -9.43 -8.06 13.47
N GLY A 586 -10.22 -8.13 14.54
CA GLY A 586 -9.76 -8.43 15.89
C GLY A 586 -9.01 -9.76 16.05
N VAL A 587 -9.43 -10.81 15.32
CA VAL A 587 -8.75 -12.12 15.34
C VAL A 587 -7.29 -12.06 14.86
N ASN A 588 -6.94 -11.10 13.99
CA ASN A 588 -5.54 -10.95 13.54
C ASN A 588 -4.63 -10.40 14.66
N LEU A 589 -5.19 -9.76 15.69
CA LEU A 589 -4.45 -9.29 16.86
C LEU A 589 -3.94 -10.43 17.75
N LEU A 590 -4.52 -11.62 17.61
CA LEU A 590 -4.11 -12.79 18.39
C LEU A 590 -2.81 -13.41 17.86
N SER A 591 -2.40 -13.09 16.63
CA SER A 591 -1.16 -13.59 15.99
C SER A 591 -0.94 -15.11 16.08
N ILE A 592 -2.02 -15.88 16.26
CA ILE A 592 -2.02 -17.35 16.40
C ILE A 592 -2.85 -17.97 15.28
N GLY A 593 -2.39 -19.11 14.75
CA GLY A 593 -3.08 -19.91 13.74
C GLY A 593 -2.53 -19.76 12.32
N LEU A 594 -2.95 -20.65 11.42
CA LEU A 594 -2.48 -20.77 10.02
C LEU A 594 -2.80 -19.57 9.12
N HIS A 595 -3.43 -18.53 9.67
CA HIS A 595 -3.94 -17.37 8.96
C HIS A 595 -3.34 -16.03 9.44
N ALA A 596 -2.29 -16.06 10.27
CA ALA A 596 -1.65 -14.87 10.82
C ALA A 596 -0.74 -14.18 9.76
N TYR A 597 -1.34 -13.44 8.82
CA TYR A 597 -0.62 -12.73 7.75
C TYR A 597 -0.56 -11.20 7.93
N GLY A 598 -1.00 -10.65 9.07
CA GLY A 598 -1.10 -9.20 9.28
C GLY A 598 -0.63 -8.74 10.65
N ALA A 599 0.57 -8.15 10.73
CA ALA A 599 1.02 -7.43 11.91
C ALA A 599 0.22 -6.12 12.07
N THR A 600 -0.25 -5.83 13.27
CA THR A 600 -1.29 -4.81 13.52
C THR A 600 -0.95 -3.92 14.73
N SER A 601 0.24 -3.33 14.74
CA SER A 601 0.62 -2.34 15.77
C SER A 601 -0.26 -1.09 15.67
N GLY A 602 -1.07 -0.82 16.71
CA GLY A 602 -2.00 0.33 16.80
C GLY A 602 -3.46 0.02 16.46
N ALA A 603 -3.70 -1.16 15.88
CA ALA A 603 -5.00 -1.59 15.40
C ALA A 603 -5.94 -2.02 16.56
N ALA A 604 -5.38 -2.57 17.64
CA ALA A 604 -6.08 -2.89 18.88
C ALA A 604 -6.77 -1.66 19.53
N TYR A 605 -6.08 -0.52 19.60
CA TYR A 605 -6.64 0.71 20.17
C TYR A 605 -7.84 1.23 19.37
N GLY A 606 -7.77 1.13 18.03
CA GLY A 606 -8.88 1.48 17.15
C GLY A 606 -10.12 0.62 17.41
N LEU A 607 -9.93 -0.69 17.54
CA LEU A 607 -11.02 -1.63 17.84
C LEU A 607 -11.60 -1.40 19.25
N ALA A 608 -10.76 -1.23 20.26
CA ALA A 608 -11.21 -0.95 21.62
C ALA A 608 -12.01 0.35 21.70
N THR A 609 -11.53 1.41 21.03
CA THR A 609 -12.24 2.69 20.94
C THR A 609 -13.60 2.52 20.27
N TYR A 610 -13.64 1.78 19.16
CA TYR A 610 -14.90 1.45 18.46
C TYR A 610 -15.89 0.76 19.41
N TYR A 611 -15.45 -0.26 20.17
CA TYR A 611 -16.30 -0.98 21.11
C TYR A 611 -16.85 -0.09 22.22
N VAL A 612 -15.99 0.74 22.81
CA VAL A 612 -16.40 1.68 23.86
C VAL A 612 -17.44 2.67 23.33
N LEU A 613 -17.24 3.20 22.12
CA LEU A 613 -18.17 4.14 21.50
C LEU A 613 -19.53 3.49 21.20
N GLU A 614 -19.54 2.26 20.70
CA GLU A 614 -20.78 1.50 20.41
C GLU A 614 -21.56 1.17 21.69
N LEU A 615 -20.88 0.66 22.72
CA LEU A 615 -21.49 0.37 24.02
C LEU A 615 -22.02 1.64 24.68
N PHE A 616 -21.26 2.74 24.62
CA PHE A 616 -21.69 4.04 25.13
C PHE A 616 -22.91 4.56 24.37
N PHE A 617 -22.92 4.49 23.04
CA PHE A 617 -24.05 4.88 22.21
C PHE A 617 -25.30 4.10 22.60
N MET A 618 -25.22 2.77 22.65
CA MET A 618 -26.36 1.92 23.01
C MET A 618 -26.86 2.20 24.44
N GLY A 619 -25.96 2.27 25.42
CA GLY A 619 -26.31 2.55 26.81
C GLY A 619 -27.00 3.90 26.98
N LEU A 620 -26.46 4.95 26.35
CA LEU A 620 -27.02 6.31 26.39
C LEU A 620 -28.40 6.36 25.70
N VAL A 621 -28.51 5.84 24.48
CA VAL A 621 -29.76 5.88 23.71
C VAL A 621 -30.86 5.07 24.39
N LEU A 622 -30.56 3.86 24.88
CA LEU A 622 -31.53 3.04 25.61
C LEU A 622 -31.98 3.71 26.90
N CYS A 623 -31.07 4.34 27.65
CA CYS A 623 -31.43 5.08 28.86
C CYS A 623 -32.45 6.19 28.56
N PHE A 624 -32.24 6.98 27.49
CA PHE A 624 -33.18 8.02 27.08
C PHE A 624 -34.52 7.47 26.60
N ILE A 625 -34.52 6.36 25.83
CA ILE A 625 -35.75 5.69 25.40
C ILE A 625 -36.54 5.22 26.62
N LEU A 626 -35.91 4.49 27.55
CA LEU A 626 -36.57 3.94 28.74
C LEU A 626 -37.08 5.03 29.69
N LYS A 627 -36.29 6.09 29.90
CA LYS A 627 -36.71 7.24 30.72
C LYS A 627 -37.97 7.90 30.15
N ARG A 628 -38.04 8.05 28.83
CA ARG A 628 -39.20 8.63 28.15
C ARG A 628 -40.42 7.72 28.25
N GLU A 629 -40.25 6.41 28.09
CA GLU A 629 -41.36 5.45 28.22
C GLU A 629 -41.93 5.45 29.63
N ARG A 630 -41.07 5.48 30.66
CA ARG A 630 -41.51 5.62 32.06
C ARG A 630 -42.29 6.91 32.33
N ALA A 631 -41.94 8.00 31.64
CA ALA A 631 -42.66 9.27 31.77
C ALA A 631 -44.02 9.27 31.04
N LEU A 632 -44.25 8.34 30.12
CA LEU A 632 -45.48 8.23 29.32
C LEU A 632 -46.41 7.11 29.83
N SER A 633 -45.90 6.14 30.59
CA SER A 633 -46.73 5.19 31.32
C SER A 633 -47.39 5.90 32.50
N PRO A 634 -48.74 5.96 32.60
CA PRO A 634 -49.39 6.47 33.79
C PRO A 634 -48.92 5.63 34.98
N ALA A 635 -48.58 6.29 36.09
CA ALA A 635 -48.30 5.61 37.35
C ALA A 635 -49.54 4.79 37.71
N LEU A 636 -49.45 3.47 37.55
CA LEU A 636 -50.40 2.50 38.07
C LEU A 636 -50.04 2.22 39.53
#